data_AF-A0A8C4M5N9-F1
#
_entry.id   AF-A0A8C4M5N9-F1
#
_cell.length_a   1.000
_cell.length_b   1.000
_cell.length_c   1.000
_cell.angle_alpha   90.00
_cell.angle_beta   90.00
_cell.angle_gamma   90.00
#
_symmetry.space_group_name_H-M   'P 1'
#
loop_
_entity.id
_entity.type
_entity.pdbx_description
1 polymer ?
#
loop_
_entity_poly.entity_id
_entity_poly.type
_entity_poly.pdbx_seq_one_letter_code
_entity_poly.pdbx_strand_id
1 'polypeptide(L)'
;MEQPGAAAAAGAGGAGEEPGGGRSNKRSAGNRAANEEETKNKPKLNIQIKTLADDVRDRITSFRKSTVKKEKLLIQHPIDSQVAMSEFPAAQPLYDERSLNLSEKEVLDLFEKMMEDMNLNEERKAPLRNKDFTTKREMVVQYISATAKSVSSETCLGGLKNSKHECTLSSQEYVHELRSGISDEKLLNCLESLRVSLTSNPVSWVNNFGHEGLGLLLDVLEKLLDKKQQENIDKKNQYKLIQCLKAFMNNKFGLQRILGDERSLLLLARAIDPKQPSMMTEIVKILSAICIVGEENILEKLLGAITTAAERNNRERFSPIVEGLENHEALQLQVACMQFINALVTSPYELDFRIHLRNEFLRSGLKIMLPDLKEKENDELDIQLKVFDENKEDDLTELSHRLNDIRAEMEYPFDKPQKSFLYHLLYNMLKDTAAENYLLSILQHFLLIRNDYYIRPQYYKIIEECVSQIVLHCSGMDPDFKYRQRLDVDFTHLIDSCVNKAKVEESEQKAVEFSKKFDEEFTARQEAQAELQKREEKIKELETEIQQLRTQGPGLLASSGIPGPPPPPVLPGGGPPPPPPPPPPPLLQGPPPPPPPLPGIIGVPTPPPLFGAPPPPPPPLGAPLDLPYGMKQKKIYKPEVAMKRINWSKIEPKELSENCFWLKVKEDKFENPDLFAQLALNFATQIKGTFYFFKYKFLTLIY
;
A
#
# COMPACT_ATOMS: atom_id res chain seq x y z
N MET A 1 -15.33 26.61 64.15
CA MET A 1 -14.24 26.18 65.07
C MET A 1 -13.34 25.27 64.25
N GLU A 2 -12.10 25.61 63.95
CA GLU A 2 -11.31 26.80 64.34
C GLU A 2 -10.49 27.39 63.18
N GLN A 3 -10.26 28.71 63.26
CA GLN A 3 -9.18 29.49 62.64
C GLN A 3 -8.07 29.68 63.72
N PRO A 4 -6.89 30.31 63.53
CA PRO A 4 -6.56 31.44 62.62
C PRO A 4 -5.17 31.31 61.92
N GLY A 5 -4.66 32.28 61.14
CA GLY A 5 -5.24 33.53 60.60
C GLY A 5 -4.20 34.44 59.91
N ALA A 6 -4.68 35.60 59.43
CA ALA A 6 -4.02 36.92 59.29
C ALA A 6 -2.68 37.07 58.52
N ALA A 7 -2.38 38.14 57.76
CA ALA A 7 -3.08 39.37 57.33
C ALA A 7 -2.40 39.84 56.01
N ALA A 8 -3.12 40.24 54.95
CA ALA A 8 -3.65 41.58 54.67
C ALA A 8 -2.64 42.75 54.64
N ALA A 9 -2.30 43.23 53.44
CA ALA A 9 -1.95 44.63 53.13
C ALA A 9 -2.20 44.89 51.63
N ALA A 10 -2.70 46.07 51.26
CA ALA A 10 -3.19 46.36 49.91
C ALA A 10 -2.80 47.76 49.41
N GLY A 11 -2.83 47.92 48.07
CA GLY A 11 -3.00 49.21 47.36
C GLY A 11 -1.82 49.66 46.49
N ALA A 12 -2.01 50.56 45.50
CA ALA A 12 -3.20 50.92 44.71
C ALA A 12 -2.82 51.97 43.64
N GLY A 13 -3.30 51.84 42.39
CA GLY A 13 -3.35 52.89 41.35
C GLY A 13 -2.02 53.27 40.66
N GLY A 14 -2.01 53.76 39.42
CA GLY A 14 -3.10 53.90 38.43
C GLY A 14 -2.78 54.91 37.29
N ALA A 15 -3.37 54.70 36.09
CA ALA A 15 -3.29 55.54 34.87
C ALA A 15 -1.87 55.73 34.26
N GLY A 16 -1.63 55.89 32.94
CA GLY A 16 -2.43 55.90 31.69
C GLY A 16 -1.44 55.86 30.49
N GLU A 17 -1.73 56.07 29.21
CA GLU A 17 -2.95 56.37 28.41
C GLU A 17 -2.75 55.82 26.96
N GLU A 18 -3.67 56.07 26.02
CA GLU A 18 -3.52 55.84 24.55
C GLU A 18 -3.53 57.21 23.81
N PRO A 19 -3.03 57.41 22.54
CA PRO A 19 -3.78 56.90 21.37
C PRO A 19 -3.02 56.67 20.01
N GLY A 20 -3.64 55.89 19.10
CA GLY A 20 -4.02 56.38 17.75
C GLY A 20 -3.10 56.28 16.50
N GLY A 21 -3.29 55.23 15.68
CA GLY A 21 -3.78 55.30 14.28
C GLY A 21 -2.90 55.70 13.05
N GLY A 22 -3.01 54.94 11.94
CA GLY A 22 -3.17 55.55 10.58
C GLY A 22 -2.41 55.05 9.33
N ARG A 23 -2.98 54.06 8.60
CA ARG A 23 -3.08 53.92 7.10
C ARG A 23 -1.86 53.91 6.13
N SER A 24 -1.71 52.76 5.46
CA SER A 24 -1.79 52.51 3.99
C SER A 24 -0.84 53.17 2.96
N ASN A 25 -0.23 52.34 2.08
CA ASN A 25 -0.45 52.46 0.62
C ASN A 25 -0.16 51.19 -0.24
N LYS A 26 -0.75 51.14 -1.45
CA LYS A 26 -0.63 50.06 -2.47
C LYS A 26 0.40 50.39 -3.57
N ARG A 27 0.95 49.34 -4.22
CA ARG A 27 1.19 49.17 -5.69
C ARG A 27 1.96 47.85 -5.91
N SER A 28 1.88 47.06 -6.99
CA SER A 28 0.86 46.69 -8.00
C SER A 28 1.61 46.06 -9.20
N ALA A 29 1.13 44.90 -9.68
CA ALA A 29 1.37 44.29 -11.00
C ALA A 29 2.74 43.66 -11.34
N GLY A 30 2.67 42.44 -11.91
CA GLY A 30 3.82 41.69 -12.45
C GLY A 30 3.44 40.26 -12.87
N ASN A 31 2.70 40.10 -13.98
CA ASN A 31 2.35 38.78 -14.53
C ASN A 31 3.58 37.94 -14.90
N ARG A 32 3.53 36.63 -14.65
CA ARG A 32 3.96 35.60 -15.64
C ARG A 32 3.46 34.21 -15.27
N ALA A 33 2.75 33.58 -16.21
CA ALA A 33 2.43 32.15 -16.18
C ALA A 33 3.51 31.36 -16.94
N ALA A 34 3.77 30.13 -16.47
CA ALA A 34 4.44 29.04 -17.17
C ALA A 34 4.01 27.76 -16.43
N ASN A 35 2.85 27.20 -16.76
CA ASN A 35 2.65 26.21 -17.84
C ASN A 35 3.33 24.87 -17.51
N GLU A 36 2.53 23.94 -17.00
CA GLU A 36 2.90 22.55 -16.79
C GLU A 36 3.07 21.84 -18.13
N GLU A 37 4.15 21.08 -18.30
CA GLU A 37 4.28 20.13 -19.41
C GLU A 37 5.04 18.87 -18.95
N GLU A 38 4.40 18.06 -18.11
CA GLU A 38 4.90 16.72 -17.76
C GLU A 38 4.30 15.67 -18.69
N THR A 39 4.86 15.51 -19.89
CA THR A 39 4.48 14.43 -20.79
C THR A 39 5.49 13.29 -20.80
N LYS A 40 4.98 12.10 -20.40
CA LYS A 40 5.44 10.75 -20.78
C LYS A 40 6.96 10.50 -20.81
N ASN A 41 7.45 9.80 -19.79
CA ASN A 41 8.40 8.70 -20.03
C ASN A 41 8.09 7.50 -19.13
N LYS A 42 7.53 6.44 -19.73
CA LYS A 42 7.50 5.11 -19.10
C LYS A 42 8.92 4.55 -19.14
N PRO A 43 9.59 4.26 -18.01
CA PRO A 43 10.84 3.52 -18.06
C PRO A 43 10.54 2.09 -18.52
N LYS A 44 11.09 1.70 -19.67
CA LYS A 44 11.18 0.28 -20.03
C LYS A 44 12.07 -0.41 -18.99
N LEU A 45 11.55 -1.43 -18.32
CA LEU A 45 12.32 -2.26 -17.39
C LEU A 45 13.46 -2.93 -18.16
N ASN A 46 14.67 -2.38 -18.03
CA ASN A 46 15.90 -3.03 -18.46
C ASN A 46 16.60 -3.52 -17.20
N ILE A 47 16.65 -4.84 -17.00
CA ILE A 47 17.10 -5.46 -15.75
C ILE A 47 18.63 -5.35 -15.67
N GLN A 48 19.11 -4.31 -14.98
CA GLN A 48 20.52 -4.17 -14.61
C GLN A 48 20.70 -4.66 -13.17
N ILE A 49 21.49 -5.72 -13.01
CA ILE A 49 21.73 -6.38 -11.72
C ILE A 49 22.78 -5.59 -10.94
N LYS A 50 22.41 -5.04 -9.78
CA LYS A 50 23.28 -4.28 -8.88
C LYS A 50 23.82 -5.15 -7.73
N THR A 51 24.88 -4.70 -7.06
CA THR A 51 25.49 -5.44 -5.93
C THR A 51 24.72 -5.21 -4.63
N LEU A 52 24.81 -6.13 -3.67
CA LEU A 52 24.08 -6.08 -2.39
C LEU A 52 24.26 -4.75 -1.63
N ALA A 53 25.47 -4.19 -1.66
CA ALA A 53 25.81 -2.92 -1.01
C ALA A 53 25.29 -1.67 -1.75
N ASP A 54 25.06 -1.79 -3.07
CA ASP A 54 24.46 -0.75 -3.88
C ASP A 54 22.92 -0.84 -3.86
N ASP A 55 22.33 -2.03 -3.85
CA ASP A 55 20.86 -2.22 -3.88
C ASP A 55 20.20 -1.86 -2.53
N VAL A 56 20.85 -2.19 -1.41
CA VAL A 56 20.46 -1.69 -0.08
C VAL A 56 20.55 -0.16 -0.03
N ARG A 57 21.60 0.44 -0.60
CA ARG A 57 21.78 1.89 -0.63
C ARG A 57 20.74 2.56 -1.54
N ASP A 58 20.52 2.03 -2.74
CA ASP A 58 19.65 2.62 -3.75
C ASP A 58 18.17 2.47 -3.39
N ARG A 59 17.73 1.36 -2.78
CA ARG A 59 16.35 1.26 -2.27
C ARG A 59 16.14 2.19 -1.08
N ILE A 60 17.04 2.21 -0.09
CA ILE A 60 16.97 3.15 1.06
C ILE A 60 17.03 4.62 0.60
N THR A 61 17.76 4.93 -0.48
CA THR A 61 17.80 6.29 -1.07
C THR A 61 16.59 6.56 -1.98
N SER A 62 15.96 5.54 -2.58
CA SER A 62 14.73 5.66 -3.36
C SER A 62 13.51 6.00 -2.50
N PHE A 63 13.48 5.57 -1.24
CA PHE A 63 12.50 6.06 -0.24
C PHE A 63 12.70 7.56 0.08
N ARG A 64 13.83 8.18 -0.32
CA ARG A 64 14.08 9.62 -0.19
C ARG A 64 13.85 10.37 -1.50
N LYS A 65 12.61 10.39 -2.00
CA LYS A 65 12.21 11.27 -3.13
C LYS A 65 11.36 12.46 -2.70
N SER A 66 12.02 13.49 -2.17
CA SER A 66 12.08 14.82 -2.78
C SER A 66 12.57 15.87 -1.76
N THR A 67 13.67 16.57 -2.08
CA THR A 67 13.87 18.02 -1.85
C THR A 67 15.34 18.44 -2.07
N VAL A 68 15.50 19.58 -2.74
CA VAL A 68 16.62 20.56 -2.68
C VAL A 68 18.07 20.05 -2.86
N LYS A 69 18.65 20.43 -4.01
CA LYS A 69 20.10 20.42 -4.25
C LYS A 69 20.82 21.43 -3.34
N LYS A 70 22.01 21.09 -2.83
CA LYS A 70 22.98 22.09 -2.35
C LYS A 70 24.40 21.66 -2.69
N GLU A 71 25.17 22.56 -3.29
CA GLU A 71 26.55 22.33 -3.74
C GLU A 71 27.51 22.12 -2.56
N LYS A 72 28.59 21.37 -2.81
CA LYS A 72 29.73 21.26 -1.88
C LYS A 72 30.93 22.00 -2.47
N LEU A 73 31.41 23.00 -1.74
CA LEU A 73 32.51 23.88 -2.16
C LEU A 73 33.84 23.13 -2.24
N LEU A 74 34.64 23.50 -3.24
CA LEU A 74 36.02 23.06 -3.44
C LEU A 74 36.93 23.86 -2.49
N ILE A 75 37.75 23.18 -1.68
CA ILE A 75 38.83 23.83 -0.92
C ILE A 75 40.17 23.27 -1.42
N GLN A 76 41.00 24.18 -1.91
CA GLN A 76 42.29 23.94 -2.52
C GLN A 76 43.35 24.70 -1.70
N HIS A 77 44.40 24.01 -1.25
CA HIS A 77 45.49 24.61 -0.48
C HIS A 77 46.85 24.09 -0.95
N PRO A 78 47.94 24.86 -0.75
CA PRO A 78 48.91 25.06 -1.82
C PRO A 78 50.14 24.15 -1.81
N ILE A 79 50.78 24.12 -2.98
CA ILE A 79 52.12 23.58 -3.24
C ILE A 79 53.17 24.52 -2.62
N ASP A 80 54.21 24.00 -1.95
CA ASP A 80 55.59 24.38 -2.29
C ASP A 80 56.71 23.47 -1.76
N SER A 81 57.89 23.64 -2.38
CA SER A 81 59.26 23.26 -1.98
C SER A 81 59.77 21.83 -2.26
N GLN A 82 60.78 21.78 -3.15
CA GLN A 82 61.60 20.62 -3.54
C GLN A 82 62.75 20.36 -2.55
N VAL A 83 63.17 19.08 -2.38
CA VAL A 83 64.56 18.74 -2.00
C VAL A 83 65.03 17.47 -2.73
N ALA A 84 66.22 17.59 -3.35
CA ALA A 84 67.20 16.61 -3.83
C ALA A 84 66.83 15.13 -4.07
N MET A 85 67.12 14.66 -5.28
CA MET A 85 67.23 13.24 -5.63
C MET A 85 68.41 12.57 -4.88
N SER A 86 68.21 11.33 -4.45
CA SER A 86 69.30 10.38 -4.23
C SER A 86 68.89 9.03 -4.82
N GLU A 87 69.64 8.55 -5.81
CA GLU A 87 69.35 7.32 -6.54
C GLU A 87 69.60 6.10 -5.66
N PHE A 88 68.61 5.21 -5.57
CA PHE A 88 68.80 3.82 -5.18
C PHE A 88 68.44 2.92 -6.37
N PRO A 89 69.11 1.76 -6.57
CA PRO A 89 68.92 0.96 -7.77
C PRO A 89 67.50 0.40 -7.86
N ALA A 90 66.88 0.52 -9.04
CA ALA A 90 65.60 -0.11 -9.31
C ALA A 90 65.73 -1.64 -9.18
N ALA A 91 64.97 -2.23 -8.25
CA ALA A 91 64.81 -3.68 -8.19
C ALA A 91 64.09 -4.14 -9.46
N GLN A 92 64.81 -4.83 -10.37
CA GLN A 92 64.19 -5.42 -11.55
C GLN A 92 63.17 -6.48 -11.13
N PRO A 93 61.89 -6.35 -11.53
CA PRO A 93 60.96 -7.46 -11.41
C PRO A 93 61.36 -8.53 -12.42
N LEU A 94 61.54 -9.76 -11.95
CA LEU A 94 61.57 -10.95 -12.82
C LEU A 94 60.17 -11.13 -13.41
N TYR A 95 59.94 -10.54 -14.58
CA TYR A 95 58.71 -10.73 -15.35
C TYR A 95 58.75 -12.09 -16.06
N ASP A 96 57.77 -12.93 -15.78
CA ASP A 96 57.61 -14.22 -16.48
C ASP A 96 57.18 -13.98 -17.93
N GLU A 97 58.08 -14.30 -18.86
CA GLU A 97 58.07 -13.91 -20.28
C GLU A 97 56.81 -14.40 -21.02
N ARG A 98 56.14 -15.45 -20.49
CA ARG A 98 54.87 -15.96 -21.03
C ARG A 98 53.69 -14.99 -20.86
N SER A 99 53.75 -14.07 -19.89
CA SER A 99 52.64 -13.16 -19.55
C SER A 99 52.43 -12.03 -20.56
N LEU A 100 53.36 -11.82 -21.50
CA LEU A 100 53.40 -10.62 -22.35
C LEU A 100 52.84 -10.83 -23.77
N ASN A 101 52.64 -12.07 -24.21
CA ASN A 101 52.23 -12.41 -25.58
C ASN A 101 50.71 -12.49 -25.80
N LEU A 102 49.94 -11.66 -25.10
CA LEU A 102 48.48 -11.53 -25.29
C LEU A 102 48.18 -10.58 -26.45
N SER A 103 47.24 -10.94 -27.33
CA SER A 103 46.72 -10.05 -28.36
C SER A 103 45.88 -8.92 -27.76
N GLU A 104 45.70 -7.82 -28.50
CA GLU A 104 44.88 -6.67 -28.06
C GLU A 104 43.46 -7.09 -27.65
N LYS A 105 42.85 -8.02 -28.41
CA LYS A 105 41.54 -8.58 -28.08
C LYS A 105 41.57 -9.37 -26.77
N GLU A 106 42.53 -10.27 -26.58
CA GLU A 106 42.64 -11.06 -25.34
C GLU A 106 42.89 -10.17 -24.12
N VAL A 107 43.66 -9.08 -24.26
CA VAL A 107 43.85 -8.09 -23.19
C VAL A 107 42.52 -7.41 -22.85
N LEU A 108 41.70 -7.03 -23.83
CA LEU A 108 40.40 -6.40 -23.57
C LEU A 108 39.39 -7.39 -22.96
N ASP A 109 39.32 -8.62 -23.48
CA ASP A 109 38.47 -9.68 -22.95
C ASP A 109 38.86 -10.03 -21.48
N LEU A 110 40.16 -10.11 -21.18
CA LEU A 110 40.67 -10.29 -19.82
C LEU A 110 40.50 -9.07 -18.91
N PHE A 111 40.47 -7.85 -19.46
CA PHE A 111 40.23 -6.62 -18.71
C PHE A 111 38.77 -6.51 -18.27
N GLU A 112 37.81 -6.85 -19.13
CA GLU A 112 36.39 -6.98 -18.74
C GLU A 112 36.22 -8.08 -17.70
N LYS A 113 36.80 -9.27 -17.92
CA LYS A 113 36.79 -10.36 -16.93
C LYS A 113 37.35 -9.91 -15.58
N MET A 114 38.49 -9.22 -15.56
CA MET A 114 39.09 -8.68 -14.33
C MET A 114 38.13 -7.72 -13.60
N MET A 115 37.43 -6.84 -14.31
CA MET A 115 36.46 -5.93 -13.67
C MET A 115 35.22 -6.64 -13.12
N GLU A 116 34.78 -7.73 -13.75
CA GLU A 116 33.74 -8.63 -13.21
C GLU A 116 34.24 -9.38 -11.98
N ASP A 117 35.46 -9.93 -12.04
CA ASP A 117 36.13 -10.60 -10.93
C ASP A 117 36.42 -9.66 -9.74
N MET A 118 36.57 -8.36 -9.97
CA MET A 118 36.66 -7.35 -8.91
C MET A 118 35.29 -6.88 -8.38
N ASN A 119 34.19 -7.51 -8.80
CA ASN A 119 32.82 -7.23 -8.34
C ASN A 119 32.42 -5.74 -8.50
N LEU A 120 32.86 -5.10 -9.59
CA LEU A 120 32.61 -3.68 -9.85
C LEU A 120 31.24 -3.48 -10.51
N ASN A 121 30.50 -2.48 -10.05
CA ASN A 121 29.28 -2.02 -10.73
C ASN A 121 29.61 -1.20 -11.99
N GLU A 122 28.63 -0.97 -12.87
CA GLU A 122 28.86 -0.29 -14.16
C GLU A 122 29.36 1.17 -13.99
N GLU A 123 28.98 1.86 -12.92
CA GLU A 123 29.46 3.21 -12.59
C GLU A 123 30.98 3.20 -12.29
N ARG A 124 31.49 2.17 -11.60
CA ARG A 124 32.92 1.98 -11.33
C ARG A 124 33.69 1.39 -12.51
N LYS A 125 33.04 0.60 -13.37
CA LYS A 125 33.63 0.10 -14.62
C LYS A 125 33.83 1.20 -15.66
N ALA A 126 32.90 2.14 -15.79
CA ALA A 126 32.97 3.23 -16.77
C ALA A 126 34.31 4.00 -16.80
N PRO A 127 34.85 4.53 -15.67
CA PRO A 127 36.14 5.22 -15.68
C PRO A 127 37.33 4.29 -15.98
N LEU A 128 37.23 2.99 -15.68
CA LEU A 128 38.25 1.99 -16.02
C LEU A 128 38.24 1.67 -17.53
N ARG A 129 37.06 1.54 -18.13
CA ARG A 129 36.88 1.39 -19.59
C ARG A 129 37.39 2.59 -20.38
N ASN A 130 37.36 3.80 -19.80
CA ASN A 130 37.87 5.02 -20.42
C ASN A 130 39.41 5.18 -20.37
N LYS A 131 40.13 4.27 -19.69
CA LYS A 131 41.60 4.29 -19.69
C LYS A 131 42.19 3.89 -21.05
N ASP A 132 43.41 4.36 -21.30
CA ASP A 132 44.23 3.96 -22.45
C ASP A 132 44.56 2.45 -22.43
N PHE A 133 44.96 1.92 -23.59
CA PHE A 133 45.25 0.49 -23.73
C PHE A 133 46.48 0.03 -22.93
N THR A 134 47.50 0.88 -22.76
CA THR A 134 48.71 0.53 -22.00
C THR A 134 48.37 0.30 -20.53
N THR A 135 47.65 1.24 -19.90
CA THR A 135 47.21 1.08 -18.51
C THR A 135 46.30 -0.14 -18.34
N LYS A 136 45.41 -0.44 -19.31
CA LYS A 136 44.58 -1.66 -19.28
C LYS A 136 45.43 -2.93 -19.31
N ARG A 137 46.45 -2.99 -20.18
CA ARG A 137 47.37 -4.14 -20.30
C ARG A 137 48.18 -4.34 -19.02
N GLU A 138 48.68 -3.26 -18.40
CA GLU A 138 49.38 -3.32 -17.11
C GLU A 138 48.48 -3.89 -16.00
N MET A 139 47.23 -3.43 -15.91
CA MET A 139 46.25 -3.95 -14.95
C MET A 139 45.96 -5.45 -15.17
N VAL A 140 45.81 -5.89 -16.43
CA VAL A 140 45.63 -7.32 -16.75
C VAL A 140 46.84 -8.17 -16.37
N VAL A 141 48.06 -7.71 -16.67
CA VAL A 141 49.30 -8.43 -16.28
C VAL A 141 49.42 -8.53 -14.76
N GLN A 142 49.08 -7.46 -14.02
CA GLN A 142 49.04 -7.50 -12.55
C GLN A 142 47.99 -8.51 -12.05
N TYR A 143 46.76 -8.48 -12.58
CA TYR A 143 45.69 -9.43 -12.24
C TYR A 143 46.08 -10.90 -12.51
N ILE A 144 46.70 -11.19 -13.67
CA ILE A 144 47.23 -12.53 -13.97
C ILE A 144 48.28 -12.94 -12.94
N SER A 145 49.24 -12.06 -12.64
CA SER A 145 50.33 -12.35 -11.70
C SER A 145 49.84 -12.57 -10.26
N ALA A 146 48.79 -11.87 -9.84
CA ALA A 146 48.16 -12.03 -8.52
C ALA A 146 47.35 -13.32 -8.45
N THR A 147 46.57 -13.62 -9.51
CA THR A 147 45.74 -14.83 -9.58
C THR A 147 46.60 -16.09 -9.67
N ALA A 148 47.69 -16.07 -10.45
CA ALA A 148 48.63 -17.18 -10.55
C ALA A 148 49.24 -17.55 -9.19
N LYS A 149 49.61 -16.56 -8.37
CA LYS A 149 50.14 -16.78 -7.01
C LYS A 149 49.11 -17.43 -6.07
N SER A 150 47.83 -17.14 -6.24
CA SER A 150 46.75 -17.73 -5.42
C SER A 150 46.33 -19.16 -5.84
N VAL A 151 46.80 -19.63 -7.01
CA VAL A 151 46.47 -20.95 -7.58
C VAL A 151 47.64 -21.93 -7.49
N SER A 152 48.90 -21.44 -7.51
CA SER A 152 50.09 -22.29 -7.69
C SER A 152 50.78 -22.77 -6.39
N SER A 153 50.11 -22.75 -5.23
CA SER A 153 50.63 -23.31 -3.96
C SER A 153 50.55 -24.85 -3.87
N GLU A 154 50.35 -25.56 -4.98
CA GLU A 154 50.14 -27.02 -5.05
C GLU A 154 51.38 -27.89 -4.74
N THR A 155 52.51 -27.30 -4.29
CA THR A 155 53.76 -28.07 -4.09
C THR A 155 54.56 -27.68 -2.83
N CYS A 156 53.90 -27.57 -1.67
CA CYS A 156 54.57 -27.46 -0.36
C CYS A 156 54.02 -28.45 0.70
N LEU A 157 54.34 -29.73 0.53
CA LEU A 157 54.23 -30.73 1.61
C LEU A 157 55.28 -30.44 2.71
N GLY A 158 54.95 -29.57 3.67
CA GLY A 158 55.72 -29.50 4.92
C GLY A 158 55.70 -28.18 5.69
N GLY A 159 54.92 -28.15 6.77
CA GLY A 159 55.28 -27.44 8.01
C GLY A 159 55.19 -25.90 8.00
N LEU A 160 54.17 -25.39 8.68
CA LEU A 160 54.01 -23.97 9.02
C LEU A 160 55.30 -23.42 9.66
N LYS A 161 56.03 -22.55 8.95
CA LYS A 161 57.23 -21.86 9.47
C LYS A 161 56.96 -20.36 9.60
N ASN A 162 57.21 -19.87 10.81
CA ASN A 162 56.96 -18.50 11.26
C ASN A 162 57.80 -17.46 10.49
N SER A 163 57.30 -16.96 9.36
CA SER A 163 57.88 -15.80 8.65
C SER A 163 56.80 -14.76 8.36
N LYS A 164 57.13 -13.49 8.57
CA LYS A 164 56.20 -12.34 8.53
C LYS A 164 55.87 -11.86 7.11
N HIS A 165 55.76 -12.79 6.16
CA HIS A 165 55.37 -12.50 4.78
C HIS A 165 54.08 -13.25 4.47
N GLU A 166 53.01 -12.50 4.21
CA GLU A 166 51.70 -13.03 3.84
C GLU A 166 51.78 -13.80 2.52
N CYS A 167 51.95 -15.12 2.62
CA CYS A 167 51.64 -16.02 1.53
C CYS A 167 50.12 -16.29 1.61
N THR A 168 49.35 -15.70 0.69
CA THR A 168 47.91 -15.93 0.60
C THR A 168 47.65 -17.38 0.22
N LEU A 169 47.21 -18.16 1.21
CA LEU A 169 46.79 -19.55 1.04
C LEU A 169 45.74 -19.67 -0.07
N SER A 170 45.86 -20.72 -0.87
CA SER A 170 44.86 -21.10 -1.88
C SER A 170 43.52 -21.39 -1.22
N SER A 171 42.44 -21.18 -1.96
CA SER A 171 41.07 -21.51 -1.54
C SER A 171 40.94 -22.97 -1.09
N GLN A 172 41.71 -23.89 -1.69
CA GLN A 172 41.71 -25.30 -1.33
C GLN A 172 42.50 -25.61 -0.04
N GLU A 173 43.50 -24.80 0.30
CA GLU A 173 44.24 -24.95 1.56
C GLU A 173 43.34 -24.59 2.77
N TYR A 174 42.53 -23.53 2.65
CA TYR A 174 41.50 -23.21 3.65
C TYR A 174 40.43 -24.30 3.78
N VAL A 175 39.98 -24.88 2.67
CA VAL A 175 39.02 -26.01 2.66
C VAL A 175 39.60 -27.21 3.42
N HIS A 176 40.86 -27.57 3.13
CA HIS A 176 41.56 -28.63 3.85
C HIS A 176 41.74 -28.32 5.34
N GLU A 177 42.14 -27.09 5.70
CA GLU A 177 42.34 -26.67 7.09
C GLU A 177 41.02 -26.72 7.89
N LEU A 178 39.93 -26.16 7.37
CA LEU A 178 38.59 -26.25 7.98
C LEU A 178 38.13 -27.71 8.15
N ARG A 179 38.36 -28.55 7.14
CA ARG A 179 38.03 -29.99 7.14
C ARG A 179 38.87 -30.79 8.15
N SER A 180 40.10 -30.35 8.45
CA SER A 180 41.05 -31.08 9.30
C SER A 180 40.74 -31.08 10.81
N GLY A 181 39.75 -30.28 11.25
CA GLY A 181 39.32 -30.26 12.65
C GLY A 181 40.31 -29.56 13.59
N ILE A 182 40.88 -28.43 13.16
CA ILE A 182 41.81 -27.61 13.96
C ILE A 182 41.21 -27.14 15.29
N SER A 183 42.10 -26.94 16.27
CA SER A 183 41.79 -26.40 17.61
C SER A 183 41.25 -24.97 17.55
N ASP A 184 40.38 -24.59 18.49
CA ASP A 184 39.61 -23.34 18.46
C ASP A 184 40.45 -22.04 18.33
N GLU A 185 41.67 -22.00 18.89
CA GLU A 185 42.60 -20.86 18.72
C GLU A 185 43.17 -20.76 17.29
N LYS A 186 43.47 -21.91 16.67
CA LYS A 186 43.92 -21.96 15.27
C LYS A 186 42.77 -21.65 14.32
N LEU A 187 41.56 -22.11 14.66
CA LEU A 187 40.34 -21.79 13.92
C LEU A 187 40.14 -20.28 13.84
N LEU A 188 40.35 -19.53 14.93
CA LEU A 188 40.24 -18.07 14.91
C LEU A 188 41.21 -17.45 13.91
N ASN A 189 42.48 -17.85 13.93
CA ASN A 189 43.51 -17.33 13.01
C ASN A 189 43.22 -17.69 11.54
N CYS A 190 42.81 -18.94 11.28
CA CYS A 190 42.37 -19.42 9.97
C CYS A 190 41.19 -18.57 9.45
N LEU A 191 40.17 -18.35 10.27
CA LEU A 191 38.99 -17.55 9.91
C LEU A 191 39.34 -16.06 9.72
N GLU A 192 40.28 -15.51 10.47
CA GLU A 192 40.76 -14.14 10.28
C GLU A 192 41.44 -13.94 8.93
N SER A 193 42.31 -14.87 8.53
CA SER A 193 42.98 -14.85 7.22
C SER A 193 42.01 -15.16 6.06
N LEU A 194 41.10 -16.11 6.26
CA LEU A 194 40.05 -16.45 5.30
C LEU A 194 39.10 -15.27 5.05
N ARG A 195 38.67 -14.54 6.09
CA ARG A 195 37.85 -13.33 5.95
C ARG A 195 38.55 -12.27 5.09
N VAL A 196 39.85 -12.06 5.28
CA VAL A 196 40.63 -11.13 4.43
C VAL A 196 40.63 -11.64 2.99
N SER A 197 40.98 -12.91 2.79
CA SER A 197 41.02 -13.56 1.47
C SER A 197 39.68 -13.46 0.72
N LEU A 198 38.55 -13.70 1.39
CA LEU A 198 37.19 -13.55 0.85
C LEU A 198 36.81 -12.10 0.48
N THR A 199 37.53 -11.11 1.02
CA THR A 199 37.26 -9.68 0.78
C THR A 199 38.22 -9.08 -0.26
N SER A 200 39.47 -9.55 -0.32
CA SER A 200 40.53 -8.99 -1.17
C SER A 200 40.75 -9.72 -2.49
N ASN A 201 40.41 -11.01 -2.57
CA ASN A 201 40.68 -11.82 -3.76
C ASN A 201 39.54 -11.69 -4.79
N PRO A 202 39.81 -12.02 -6.08
CA PRO A 202 38.78 -12.07 -7.13
C PRO A 202 37.56 -12.92 -6.78
N VAL A 203 36.39 -12.59 -7.33
CA VAL A 203 35.17 -13.39 -7.21
C VAL A 203 35.40 -14.83 -7.72
N SER A 204 36.21 -15.05 -8.76
CA SER A 204 36.63 -16.40 -9.16
C SER A 204 37.31 -17.23 -8.05
N TRP A 205 38.06 -16.60 -7.12
CA TRP A 205 38.62 -17.27 -5.94
C TRP A 205 37.51 -17.62 -4.93
N VAL A 206 36.56 -16.71 -4.71
CA VAL A 206 35.38 -16.93 -3.86
C VAL A 206 34.49 -18.04 -4.43
N ASN A 207 34.36 -18.13 -5.76
CA ASN A 207 33.66 -19.20 -6.44
C ASN A 207 34.31 -20.56 -6.17
N ASN A 208 35.63 -20.66 -6.35
CA ASN A 208 36.38 -21.89 -6.09
C ASN A 208 36.22 -22.36 -4.63
N PHE A 209 36.32 -21.44 -3.66
CA PHE A 209 36.07 -21.73 -2.25
C PHE A 209 34.61 -22.16 -2.01
N GLY A 210 33.62 -21.47 -2.59
CA GLY A 210 32.20 -21.65 -2.31
C GLY A 210 31.54 -22.93 -2.81
N HIS A 211 32.26 -23.77 -3.56
CA HIS A 211 31.79 -25.12 -3.90
C HIS A 211 31.75 -26.05 -2.69
N GLU A 212 32.78 -26.02 -1.83
CA GLU A 212 32.93 -26.89 -0.65
C GLU A 212 33.04 -26.10 0.66
N GLY A 213 33.83 -25.02 0.66
CA GLY A 213 34.17 -24.24 1.86
C GLY A 213 32.98 -23.58 2.54
N LEU A 214 31.93 -23.20 1.79
CA LEU A 214 30.69 -22.69 2.40
C LEU A 214 30.05 -23.74 3.32
N GLY A 215 29.94 -25.00 2.87
CA GLY A 215 29.39 -26.09 3.67
C GLY A 215 30.18 -26.30 4.96
N LEU A 216 31.51 -26.30 4.86
CA LEU A 216 32.40 -26.42 6.02
C LEU A 216 32.26 -25.25 7.00
N LEU A 217 32.11 -24.00 6.53
CA LEU A 217 31.83 -22.85 7.41
C LEU A 217 30.50 -22.99 8.16
N LEU A 218 29.47 -23.48 7.49
CA LEU A 218 28.15 -23.72 8.08
C LEU A 218 28.18 -24.89 9.09
N ASP A 219 28.88 -25.99 8.78
CA ASP A 219 29.04 -27.13 9.68
C ASP A 219 29.82 -26.75 10.96
N VAL A 220 30.87 -25.92 10.82
CA VAL A 220 31.61 -25.37 11.98
C VAL A 220 30.73 -24.40 12.79
N LEU A 221 29.94 -23.54 12.13
CA LEU A 221 29.01 -22.65 12.81
C LEU A 221 27.92 -23.43 13.57
N GLU A 222 27.35 -24.46 12.96
CA GLU A 222 26.35 -25.33 13.59
C GLU A 222 26.92 -26.02 14.84
N LYS A 223 28.11 -26.64 14.71
CA LYS A 223 28.82 -27.26 15.84
C LYS A 223 29.09 -26.28 16.98
N LEU A 224 29.47 -25.03 16.68
CA LEU A 224 29.70 -24.00 17.69
C LEU A 224 28.39 -23.50 18.32
N LEU A 225 27.28 -23.45 17.58
CA LEU A 225 25.97 -23.06 18.11
C LEU A 225 25.33 -24.18 18.97
N ASP A 226 25.62 -25.46 18.69
CA ASP A 226 25.16 -26.61 19.50
C ASP A 226 25.96 -26.82 20.79
N LYS A 227 27.08 -26.12 20.99
CA LYS A 227 27.94 -26.24 22.17
C LYS A 227 27.22 -25.69 23.42
N LYS A 228 26.81 -26.59 24.32
CA LYS A 228 26.06 -26.28 25.57
C LYS A 228 26.79 -25.32 26.52
N GLN A 229 28.11 -25.35 26.53
CA GLN A 229 28.95 -24.43 27.33
C GLN A 229 29.76 -23.58 26.36
N GLN A 230 29.48 -22.28 26.34
CA GLN A 230 30.13 -21.31 25.45
C GLN A 230 31.32 -20.65 26.14
N GLU A 231 32.51 -20.86 25.62
CA GLU A 231 33.74 -20.19 26.03
C GLU A 231 33.93 -18.88 25.27
N ASN A 232 34.88 -18.04 25.71
CA ASN A 232 35.16 -16.78 25.04
C ASN A 232 35.72 -16.98 23.62
N ILE A 233 36.43 -18.08 23.38
CA ILE A 233 36.98 -18.43 22.06
C ILE A 233 35.88 -18.86 21.08
N ASP A 234 34.87 -19.61 21.54
CA ASP A 234 33.73 -20.02 20.70
C ASP A 234 32.99 -18.80 20.14
N LYS A 235 32.71 -17.81 21.01
CA LYS A 235 32.06 -16.54 20.62
C LYS A 235 32.87 -15.75 19.60
N LYS A 236 34.20 -15.72 19.75
CA LYS A 236 35.11 -15.09 18.77
C LYS A 236 35.07 -15.82 17.43
N ASN A 237 35.07 -17.16 17.44
CA ASN A 237 34.97 -17.99 16.25
C ASN A 237 33.61 -17.82 15.56
N GLN A 238 32.50 -17.86 16.30
CA GLN A 238 31.15 -17.56 15.80
C GLN A 238 31.11 -16.19 15.12
N TYR A 239 31.58 -15.13 15.79
CA TYR A 239 31.60 -13.79 15.19
C TYR A 239 32.46 -13.72 13.93
N LYS A 240 33.61 -14.42 13.91
CA LYS A 240 34.48 -14.46 12.73
C LYS A 240 33.85 -15.23 11.58
N LEU A 241 33.13 -16.33 11.84
CA LEU A 241 32.34 -17.05 10.84
C LEU A 241 31.28 -16.15 10.20
N ILE A 242 30.55 -15.36 11.00
CA ILE A 242 29.60 -14.36 10.47
C ILE A 242 30.32 -13.32 9.59
N GLN A 243 31.51 -12.85 9.98
CA GLN A 243 32.32 -11.96 9.14
C GLN A 243 32.78 -12.63 7.83
N CYS A 244 33.11 -13.93 7.84
CA CYS A 244 33.41 -14.70 6.63
C CYS A 244 32.18 -14.83 5.72
N LEU A 245 31.01 -15.19 6.27
CA LEU A 245 29.75 -15.29 5.51
C LEU A 245 29.38 -13.94 4.90
N LYS A 246 29.53 -12.83 5.64
CA LYS A 246 29.33 -11.46 5.14
C LYS A 246 30.24 -11.15 3.94
N ALA A 247 31.53 -11.47 4.03
CA ALA A 247 32.49 -11.26 2.93
C ALA A 247 32.13 -12.12 1.71
N PHE A 248 31.81 -13.41 1.95
CA PHE A 248 31.38 -14.35 0.91
C PHE A 248 30.13 -13.87 0.16
N MET A 249 29.13 -13.35 0.88
CA MET A 249 27.88 -12.80 0.32
C MET A 249 28.02 -11.48 -0.44
N ASN A 250 29.18 -10.80 -0.39
CA ASN A 250 29.33 -9.46 -0.96
C ASN A 250 29.35 -9.43 -2.51
N ASN A 251 29.22 -10.58 -3.16
CA ASN A 251 29.12 -10.75 -4.61
C ASN A 251 27.90 -11.62 -4.97
N LYS A 252 27.46 -11.57 -6.24
CA LYS A 252 26.26 -12.26 -6.71
C LYS A 252 26.31 -13.78 -6.47
N PHE A 253 27.44 -14.44 -6.74
CA PHE A 253 27.58 -15.88 -6.58
C PHE A 253 27.40 -16.29 -5.12
N GLY A 254 28.11 -15.65 -4.20
CA GLY A 254 28.07 -16.02 -2.79
C GLY A 254 26.69 -15.76 -2.16
N LEU A 255 26.03 -14.65 -2.55
CA LEU A 255 24.64 -14.40 -2.18
C LEU A 255 23.72 -15.52 -2.69
N GLN A 256 23.78 -15.87 -3.97
CA GLN A 256 22.94 -16.95 -4.54
C GLN A 256 23.21 -18.31 -3.89
N ARG A 257 24.46 -18.61 -3.50
CA ARG A 257 24.81 -19.84 -2.77
C ARG A 257 24.21 -19.89 -1.37
N ILE A 258 24.19 -18.76 -0.64
CA ILE A 258 23.56 -18.65 0.69
C ILE A 258 22.03 -18.74 0.58
N LEU A 259 21.41 -18.09 -0.41
CA LEU A 259 19.95 -18.15 -0.64
C LEU A 259 19.49 -19.54 -1.12
N GLY A 260 20.36 -20.29 -1.80
CA GLY A 260 20.10 -21.64 -2.29
C GLY A 260 20.24 -22.77 -1.25
N ASP A 261 20.74 -22.48 -0.05
CA ASP A 261 20.88 -23.46 1.05
C ASP A 261 20.04 -23.04 2.27
N GLU A 262 18.98 -23.80 2.54
CA GLU A 262 18.06 -23.56 3.65
C GLU A 262 18.73 -23.65 5.03
N ARG A 263 19.84 -24.41 5.16
CA ARG A 263 20.64 -24.42 6.39
C ARG A 263 21.27 -23.07 6.68
N SER A 264 21.64 -22.30 5.65
CA SER A 264 22.28 -20.99 5.81
C SER A 264 21.38 -20.00 6.55
N LEU A 265 20.12 -19.86 6.11
CA LEU A 265 19.15 -18.97 6.74
C LEU A 265 18.84 -19.41 8.17
N LEU A 266 18.71 -20.72 8.40
CA LEU A 266 18.46 -21.29 9.72
C LEU A 266 19.62 -21.05 10.69
N LEU A 267 20.87 -21.20 10.26
CA LEU A 267 22.04 -20.96 11.09
C LEU A 267 22.24 -19.47 11.39
N LEU A 268 22.00 -18.59 10.42
CA LEU A 268 21.98 -17.14 10.66
C LEU A 268 20.90 -16.75 11.68
N ALA A 269 19.68 -17.28 11.55
CA ALA A 269 18.59 -17.03 12.51
C ALA A 269 18.89 -17.57 13.92
N ARG A 270 19.47 -18.78 14.02
CA ARG A 270 19.94 -19.37 15.29
C ARG A 270 21.05 -18.55 15.97
N ALA A 271 21.83 -17.80 15.20
CA ALA A 271 22.95 -17.02 15.69
C ALA A 271 22.56 -15.63 16.23
N ILE A 272 21.26 -15.25 16.15
CA ILE A 272 20.75 -14.00 16.72
C ILE A 272 20.76 -14.09 18.27
N ASP A 273 21.80 -13.52 18.89
CA ASP A 273 21.98 -13.47 20.34
C ASP A 273 22.21 -12.03 20.83
N PRO A 274 21.25 -11.41 21.55
CA PRO A 274 21.40 -10.08 22.15
C PRO A 274 22.59 -9.95 23.11
N LYS A 275 23.08 -11.07 23.66
CA LYS A 275 24.28 -11.11 24.53
C LYS A 275 25.59 -11.00 23.73
N GLN A 276 25.52 -10.93 22.40
CA GLN A 276 26.66 -10.68 21.51
C GLN A 276 26.36 -9.54 20.52
N PRO A 277 26.24 -8.27 20.99
CA PRO A 277 25.71 -7.16 20.19
C PRO A 277 26.39 -6.95 18.84
N SER A 278 27.72 -7.02 18.77
CA SER A 278 28.47 -6.83 17.52
C SER A 278 28.22 -7.94 16.49
N MET A 279 28.02 -9.18 16.95
CA MET A 279 27.71 -10.32 16.07
C MET A 279 26.25 -10.25 15.61
N MET A 280 25.32 -9.99 16.53
CA MET A 280 23.91 -9.81 16.21
C MET A 280 23.69 -8.66 15.23
N THR A 281 24.39 -7.53 15.40
CA THR A 281 24.34 -6.37 14.47
C THR A 281 24.67 -6.78 13.04
N GLU A 282 25.70 -7.62 12.85
CA GLU A 282 26.07 -8.11 11.52
C GLU A 282 25.04 -9.10 10.96
N ILE A 283 24.52 -10.01 11.80
CA ILE A 283 23.49 -10.97 11.39
C ILE A 283 22.21 -10.26 10.95
N VAL A 284 21.66 -9.35 11.75
CA VAL A 284 20.40 -8.68 11.38
C VAL A 284 20.58 -7.76 10.17
N LYS A 285 21.77 -7.20 9.93
CA LYS A 285 22.11 -6.49 8.67
C LYS A 285 22.15 -7.43 7.46
N ILE A 286 22.75 -8.62 7.60
CA ILE A 286 22.74 -9.66 6.56
C ILE A 286 21.29 -10.09 6.25
N LEU A 287 20.50 -10.40 7.27
CA LEU A 287 19.11 -10.83 7.11
C LEU A 287 18.21 -9.72 6.54
N SER A 288 18.44 -8.46 6.92
CA SER A 288 17.77 -7.29 6.29
C SER A 288 18.05 -7.22 4.80
N ALA A 289 19.32 -7.37 4.40
CA ALA A 289 19.71 -7.33 3.00
C ALA A 289 19.14 -8.51 2.19
N ILE A 290 19.12 -9.72 2.78
CA ILE A 290 18.44 -10.91 2.22
C ILE A 290 16.95 -10.64 2.01
N CYS A 291 16.27 -10.06 3.01
CA CYS A 291 14.85 -9.76 2.97
C CYS A 291 14.48 -8.73 1.88
N ILE A 292 15.38 -7.79 1.60
CA ILE A 292 15.16 -6.72 0.60
C ILE A 292 15.49 -7.17 -0.83
N VAL A 293 16.54 -7.97 -1.00
CA VAL A 293 17.15 -8.29 -2.31
C VAL A 293 16.79 -9.68 -2.82
N GLY A 294 16.36 -10.60 -1.95
CA GLY A 294 15.99 -11.95 -2.37
C GLY A 294 14.72 -12.00 -3.24
N GLU A 295 14.60 -13.09 -3.99
CA GLU A 295 13.51 -13.35 -4.93
C GLU A 295 12.22 -13.79 -4.21
N GLU A 296 11.14 -14.02 -4.96
CA GLU A 296 9.85 -14.46 -4.42
C GLU A 296 9.99 -15.67 -3.47
N ASN A 297 9.21 -15.67 -2.39
CA ASN A 297 9.23 -16.64 -1.28
C ASN A 297 10.46 -16.59 -0.34
N ILE A 298 11.45 -15.70 -0.54
CA ILE A 298 12.59 -15.60 0.40
C ILE A 298 12.15 -15.21 1.82
N LEU A 299 11.15 -14.33 1.93
CA LEU A 299 10.61 -13.86 3.20
C LEU A 299 9.97 -14.99 3.99
N GLU A 300 9.24 -15.89 3.32
CA GLU A 300 8.64 -17.06 3.96
C GLU A 300 9.70 -18.01 4.51
N LYS A 301 10.75 -18.29 3.71
CA LYS A 301 11.89 -19.11 4.16
C LYS A 301 12.62 -18.48 5.35
N LEU A 302 12.82 -17.17 5.32
CA LEU A 302 13.44 -16.41 6.40
C LEU A 302 12.58 -16.45 7.68
N LEU A 303 11.28 -16.19 7.57
CA LEU A 303 10.36 -16.28 8.71
C LEU A 303 10.25 -17.71 9.26
N GLY A 304 10.26 -18.73 8.40
CA GLY A 304 10.32 -20.14 8.79
C GLY A 304 11.61 -20.49 9.54
N ALA A 305 12.76 -19.97 9.08
CA ALA A 305 14.05 -20.12 9.76
C ALA A 305 14.07 -19.45 11.15
N ILE A 306 13.55 -18.22 11.28
CA ILE A 306 13.43 -17.51 12.56
C ILE A 306 12.47 -18.24 13.50
N THR A 307 11.33 -18.71 13.00
CA THR A 307 10.35 -19.49 13.79
C THR A 307 10.99 -20.79 14.31
N THR A 308 11.65 -21.57 13.45
CA THR A 308 12.35 -22.82 13.82
C THR A 308 13.48 -22.56 14.85
N ALA A 309 14.21 -21.44 14.72
CA ALA A 309 15.25 -21.05 15.67
C ALA A 309 14.68 -20.67 17.04
N ALA A 310 13.48 -20.10 17.09
CA ALA A 310 12.81 -19.69 18.31
C ALA A 310 12.13 -20.86 19.04
N GLU A 311 11.46 -21.76 18.31
CA GLU A 311 10.87 -22.99 18.84
C GLU A 311 11.91 -23.85 19.58
N ARG A 312 13.11 -24.02 18.99
CA ARG A 312 14.25 -24.70 19.64
C ARG A 312 14.66 -24.12 20.99
N ASN A 313 14.35 -22.84 21.23
CA ASN A 313 14.66 -22.12 22.47
C ASN A 313 13.42 -21.88 23.35
N ASN A 314 12.23 -22.38 22.97
CA ASN A 314 10.95 -22.15 23.66
C ASN A 314 10.65 -20.66 23.92
N ARG A 315 10.91 -19.79 22.93
CA ARG A 315 10.71 -18.34 22.99
C ARG A 315 9.89 -17.83 21.80
N GLU A 316 9.30 -16.64 21.92
CA GLU A 316 8.64 -15.96 20.80
C GLU A 316 9.65 -15.58 19.71
N ARG A 317 9.27 -15.71 18.44
CA ARG A 317 10.23 -15.63 17.32
C ARG A 317 10.88 -14.27 17.11
N PHE A 318 10.23 -13.20 17.57
CA PHE A 318 10.74 -11.84 17.49
C PHE A 318 11.31 -11.30 18.81
N SER A 319 11.18 -12.02 19.94
CA SER A 319 11.77 -11.62 21.22
C SER A 319 13.28 -11.31 21.13
N PRO A 320 14.15 -12.11 20.48
CA PRO A 320 15.57 -11.76 20.39
C PRO A 320 15.83 -10.45 19.64
N ILE A 321 15.01 -10.11 18.65
CA ILE A 321 15.18 -8.89 17.86
C ILE A 321 14.77 -7.66 18.69
N VAL A 322 13.67 -7.78 19.45
CA VAL A 322 13.18 -6.73 20.37
C VAL A 322 14.12 -6.55 21.57
N GLU A 323 14.64 -7.63 22.16
CA GLU A 323 15.68 -7.59 23.20
C GLU A 323 16.94 -6.83 22.71
N GLY A 324 17.27 -6.91 21.42
CA GLY A 324 18.35 -6.12 20.82
C GLY A 324 18.11 -4.61 20.81
N LEU A 325 16.85 -4.16 20.87
CA LEU A 325 16.49 -2.75 21.00
C LEU A 325 16.64 -2.23 22.45
N GLU A 326 16.55 -3.10 23.45
CA GLU A 326 16.65 -2.76 24.88
C GLU A 326 18.08 -2.40 25.31
N ASN A 327 19.11 -2.86 24.57
CA ASN A 327 20.50 -2.55 24.91
C ASN A 327 20.83 -1.05 24.66
N HIS A 328 20.70 -0.21 25.68
CA HIS A 328 20.91 1.25 25.59
C HIS A 328 22.34 1.64 25.20
N GLU A 329 23.35 0.80 25.47
CA GLU A 329 24.75 1.06 25.13
C GLU A 329 25.07 0.72 23.66
N ALA A 330 24.30 -0.16 23.03
CA ALA A 330 24.56 -0.70 21.70
C ALA A 330 23.74 0.01 20.60
N LEU A 331 23.89 1.32 20.44
CA LEU A 331 23.11 2.12 19.47
C LEU A 331 23.12 1.56 18.03
N GLN A 332 24.26 1.03 17.55
CA GLN A 332 24.34 0.38 16.23
C GLN A 332 23.52 -0.92 16.14
N LEU A 333 23.35 -1.65 17.24
CA LEU A 333 22.44 -2.80 17.28
C LEU A 333 20.99 -2.34 17.22
N GLN A 334 20.64 -1.26 17.93
CA GLN A 334 19.28 -0.73 17.94
C GLN A 334 18.83 -0.29 16.53
N VAL A 335 19.67 0.48 15.85
CA VAL A 335 19.48 0.85 14.44
C VAL A 335 19.32 -0.39 13.55
N ALA A 336 20.18 -1.39 13.71
CA ALA A 336 20.18 -2.60 12.89
C ALA A 336 18.95 -3.49 13.14
N CYS A 337 18.48 -3.59 14.39
CA CYS A 337 17.24 -4.29 14.73
C CYS A 337 16.03 -3.56 14.18
N MET A 338 15.95 -2.23 14.29
CA MET A 338 14.85 -1.45 13.73
C MET A 338 14.83 -1.52 12.19
N GLN A 339 16.00 -1.48 11.55
CA GLN A 339 16.14 -1.72 10.12
C GLN A 339 15.65 -3.12 9.71
N PHE A 340 15.91 -4.14 10.52
CA PHE A 340 15.46 -5.51 10.23
C PHE A 340 13.95 -5.69 10.43
N ILE A 341 13.37 -5.07 11.45
CA ILE A 341 11.92 -4.98 11.65
C ILE A 341 11.27 -4.31 10.42
N ASN A 342 11.82 -3.17 9.98
CA ASN A 342 11.34 -2.49 8.78
C ASN A 342 11.45 -3.37 7.52
N ALA A 343 12.57 -4.07 7.32
CA ALA A 343 12.72 -4.98 6.19
C ALA A 343 11.63 -6.08 6.17
N LEU A 344 11.37 -6.71 7.32
CA LEU A 344 10.36 -7.77 7.45
C LEU A 344 8.91 -7.25 7.29
N VAL A 345 8.60 -6.05 7.80
CA VAL A 345 7.23 -5.49 7.78
C VAL A 345 6.91 -4.76 6.47
N THR A 346 7.90 -4.22 5.75
CA THR A 346 7.71 -3.53 4.45
C THR A 346 7.84 -4.46 3.24
N SER A 347 8.47 -5.64 3.38
CA SER A 347 8.66 -6.59 2.28
C SER A 347 7.37 -7.25 1.73
N PRO A 348 6.33 -7.56 2.52
CA PRO A 348 5.11 -8.17 2.00
C PRO A 348 4.24 -7.25 1.14
N TYR A 349 3.74 -7.79 0.03
CA TYR A 349 2.71 -7.12 -0.78
C TYR A 349 1.31 -7.15 -0.11
N GLU A 350 1.00 -8.18 0.67
CA GLU A 350 -0.32 -8.33 1.31
C GLU A 350 -0.42 -7.49 2.60
N LEU A 351 -1.37 -6.55 2.61
CA LEU A 351 -1.70 -5.70 3.77
C LEU A 351 -1.94 -6.51 5.05
N ASP A 352 -2.74 -7.57 4.96
CA ASP A 352 -3.09 -8.42 6.11
C ASP A 352 -1.83 -9.07 6.72
N PHE A 353 -0.82 -9.41 5.91
CA PHE A 353 0.44 -9.97 6.39
C PHE A 353 1.40 -8.91 6.96
N ARG A 354 1.46 -7.70 6.36
CA ARG A 354 2.21 -6.57 6.94
C ARG A 354 1.69 -6.21 8.33
N ILE A 355 0.37 -6.09 8.47
CA ILE A 355 -0.31 -5.84 9.75
C ILE A 355 -0.01 -6.98 10.74
N HIS A 356 -0.15 -8.25 10.33
CA HIS A 356 0.14 -9.40 11.18
C HIS A 356 1.56 -9.36 11.78
N LEU A 357 2.58 -9.14 10.95
CA LEU A 357 3.98 -9.07 11.39
C LEU A 357 4.23 -7.87 12.31
N ARG A 358 3.71 -6.68 11.97
CA ARG A 358 3.82 -5.49 12.81
C ARG A 358 3.24 -5.74 14.21
N ASN A 359 2.05 -6.34 14.26
CA ASN A 359 1.35 -6.61 15.52
C ASN A 359 2.09 -7.64 16.37
N GLU A 360 2.75 -8.61 15.74
CA GLU A 360 3.59 -9.57 16.45
C GLU A 360 4.82 -8.93 17.09
N PHE A 361 5.54 -8.05 16.38
CA PHE A 361 6.63 -7.27 16.98
C PHE A 361 6.15 -6.41 18.16
N LEU A 362 4.99 -5.75 18.00
CA LEU A 362 4.39 -4.92 19.06
C LEU A 362 4.02 -5.74 20.30
N ARG A 363 3.43 -6.93 20.13
CA ARG A 363 3.13 -7.88 21.23
C ARG A 363 4.40 -8.44 21.87
N SER A 364 5.47 -8.64 21.08
CA SER A 364 6.80 -9.09 21.54
C SER A 364 7.56 -8.03 22.36
N GLY A 365 6.98 -6.84 22.58
CA GLY A 365 7.53 -5.78 23.44
C GLY A 365 7.85 -4.47 22.72
N LEU A 366 7.92 -4.43 21.38
CA LEU A 366 8.32 -3.23 20.62
C LEU A 366 7.49 -1.99 21.00
N LYS A 367 6.19 -2.17 21.28
CA LYS A 367 5.28 -1.08 21.66
C LYS A 367 5.76 -0.29 22.89
N ILE A 368 6.39 -0.97 23.84
CA ILE A 368 6.90 -0.36 25.08
C ILE A 368 8.23 0.36 24.82
N MET A 369 9.04 -0.13 23.88
CA MET A 369 10.35 0.43 23.54
C MET A 369 10.29 1.68 22.63
N LEU A 370 9.24 1.82 21.81
CA LEU A 370 9.14 2.90 20.82
C LEU A 370 9.25 4.32 21.39
N PRO A 371 8.69 4.69 22.55
CA PRO A 371 8.89 6.01 23.16
C PRO A 371 10.38 6.26 23.49
N ASP A 372 11.00 5.37 24.24
CA ASP A 372 12.41 5.47 24.66
C ASP A 372 13.39 5.50 23.47
N LEU A 373 13.04 4.85 22.35
CA LEU A 373 13.82 4.92 21.11
C LEU A 373 13.67 6.27 20.40
N LYS A 374 12.51 6.92 20.48
CA LYS A 374 12.23 8.25 19.87
C LYS A 374 12.84 9.41 20.65
N GLU A 375 13.28 9.21 21.89
CA GLU A 375 14.00 10.22 22.68
C GLU A 375 15.52 10.22 22.43
N LYS A 376 16.04 9.30 21.62
CA LYS A 376 17.50 9.19 21.36
C LYS A 376 17.94 10.10 20.22
N GLU A 377 18.97 10.89 20.46
CA GLU A 377 19.63 11.71 19.44
C GLU A 377 20.44 10.83 18.45
N ASN A 378 19.77 10.26 17.43
CA ASN A 378 20.45 9.48 16.39
C ASN A 378 19.72 9.50 15.04
N ASP A 379 20.25 10.27 14.08
CA ASP A 379 19.73 10.40 12.71
C ASP A 379 19.38 9.04 12.05
N GLU A 380 20.23 8.01 12.21
CA GLU A 380 20.03 6.72 11.54
C GLU A 380 18.86 5.94 12.15
N LEU A 381 18.69 5.99 13.48
CA LEU A 381 17.55 5.43 14.19
C LEU A 381 16.27 6.20 13.87
N ASP A 382 16.32 7.54 13.87
CA ASP A 382 15.19 8.41 13.52
C ASP A 382 14.65 8.11 12.12
N ILE A 383 15.54 7.86 11.16
CA ILE A 383 15.16 7.40 9.81
C ILE A 383 14.39 6.06 9.89
N GLN A 384 14.86 5.09 10.68
CA GLN A 384 14.17 3.80 10.79
C GLN A 384 12.83 3.90 11.52
N LEU A 385 12.74 4.70 12.59
CA LEU A 385 11.49 4.95 13.31
C LEU A 385 10.48 5.66 12.42
N LYS A 386 10.94 6.64 11.63
CA LYS A 386 10.11 7.34 10.64
C LYS A 386 9.58 6.40 9.56
N VAL A 387 10.43 5.54 8.98
CA VAL A 387 10.00 4.53 7.98
C VAL A 387 8.95 3.58 8.55
N PHE A 388 9.08 3.19 9.83
CA PHE A 388 8.09 2.34 10.51
C PHE A 388 6.74 3.05 10.69
N ASP A 389 6.76 4.32 11.13
CA ASP A 389 5.56 5.13 11.31
C ASP A 389 4.88 5.46 9.96
N GLU A 390 5.63 5.85 8.93
CA GLU A 390 5.10 6.13 7.58
C GLU A 390 4.42 4.88 6.99
N ASN A 391 5.09 3.73 7.00
CA ASN A 391 4.52 2.45 6.54
C ASN A 391 3.30 1.99 7.38
N LYS A 392 3.16 2.47 8.62
CA LYS A 392 1.99 2.21 9.48
C LYS A 392 0.80 3.11 9.10
N GLU A 393 1.02 4.36 8.71
CA GLU A 393 -0.03 5.25 8.21
C GLU A 393 -0.48 4.87 6.78
N ASP A 394 0.44 4.39 5.94
CA ASP A 394 0.12 3.84 4.61
C ASP A 394 -0.80 2.62 4.73
N ASP A 395 -0.49 1.66 5.62
CA ASP A 395 -1.34 0.49 5.90
C ASP A 395 -2.73 0.88 6.44
N LEU A 396 -2.82 1.90 7.30
CA LEU A 396 -4.10 2.45 7.77
C LEU A 396 -4.90 3.06 6.61
N THR A 397 -4.23 3.76 5.70
CA THR A 397 -4.85 4.37 4.52
C THR A 397 -5.37 3.29 3.56
N GLU A 398 -4.61 2.22 3.33
CA GLU A 398 -5.05 1.07 2.53
C GLU A 398 -6.24 0.34 3.17
N LEU A 399 -6.19 0.11 4.49
CA LEU A 399 -7.30 -0.51 5.25
C LEU A 399 -8.59 0.34 5.19
N SER A 400 -8.46 1.66 5.26
CA SER A 400 -9.57 2.61 5.12
C SER A 400 -10.17 2.56 3.72
N HIS A 401 -9.36 2.49 2.66
CA HIS A 401 -9.86 2.29 1.29
C HIS A 401 -10.60 0.95 1.15
N ARG A 402 -10.06 -0.15 1.69
CA ARG A 402 -10.75 -1.46 1.69
C ARG A 402 -12.12 -1.42 2.39
N LEU A 403 -12.26 -0.64 3.47
CA LEU A 403 -13.56 -0.42 4.11
C LEU A 403 -14.52 0.40 3.24
N ASN A 404 -14.01 1.41 2.52
CA ASN A 404 -14.82 2.22 1.60
C ASN A 404 -15.28 1.40 0.38
N ASP A 405 -14.43 0.50 -0.14
CA ASP A 405 -14.81 -0.43 -1.22
C ASP A 405 -15.91 -1.39 -0.76
N ILE A 406 -15.76 -2.00 0.44
CA ILE A 406 -16.80 -2.83 1.06
C ILE A 406 -18.11 -2.04 1.26
N ARG A 407 -18.04 -0.75 1.61
CA ARG A 407 -19.21 0.13 1.73
C ARG A 407 -19.86 0.37 0.36
N ALA A 408 -19.07 0.70 -0.66
CA ALA A 408 -19.54 1.01 -2.01
C ALA A 408 -20.19 -0.20 -2.71
N GLU A 409 -19.62 -1.40 -2.58
CA GLU A 409 -20.24 -2.65 -3.08
C GLU A 409 -21.62 -2.92 -2.44
N MET A 410 -21.86 -2.38 -1.25
CA MET A 410 -23.07 -2.61 -0.45
C MET A 410 -24.10 -1.46 -0.53
N GLU A 411 -23.79 -0.36 -1.22
CA GLU A 411 -24.63 0.85 -1.27
C GLU A 411 -25.52 0.96 -2.54
N TYR A 412 -25.29 0.13 -3.57
CA TYR A 412 -25.93 0.26 -4.89
C TYR A 412 -26.80 -0.95 -5.30
N PRO A 413 -28.08 -0.78 -5.69
CA PRO A 413 -29.05 0.23 -5.24
C PRO A 413 -30.33 -0.40 -4.62
N PHE A 414 -30.63 0.02 -3.39
CA PHE A 414 -31.95 0.16 -2.73
C PHE A 414 -33.04 -0.95 -2.71
N ASP A 415 -33.07 -1.95 -3.60
CA ASP A 415 -34.04 -3.06 -3.55
C ASP A 415 -33.41 -4.35 -2.98
N LYS A 416 -34.04 -4.88 -1.91
CA LYS A 416 -33.58 -5.99 -1.05
C LYS A 416 -33.07 -7.20 -1.86
N PRO A 417 -31.94 -7.86 -1.49
CA PRO A 417 -31.70 -8.31 -0.10
C PRO A 417 -30.25 -8.20 0.42
N GLN A 418 -29.40 -7.30 -0.11
CA GLN A 418 -27.95 -7.25 0.22
C GLN A 418 -27.62 -7.09 1.72
N LYS A 419 -28.46 -6.43 2.54
CA LYS A 419 -28.24 -6.38 4.00
C LYS A 419 -28.21 -7.77 4.66
N SER A 420 -28.92 -8.76 4.11
CA SER A 420 -28.85 -10.15 4.58
C SER A 420 -27.55 -10.85 4.20
N PHE A 421 -26.88 -10.40 3.14
CA PHE A 421 -25.61 -10.99 2.68
C PHE A 421 -24.47 -10.68 3.64
N LEU A 422 -24.40 -9.46 4.21
CA LEU A 422 -23.39 -9.11 5.23
C LEU A 422 -23.49 -10.03 6.46
N TYR A 423 -24.69 -10.22 7.01
CA TYR A 423 -24.89 -11.12 8.14
C TYR A 423 -24.55 -12.56 7.80
N HIS A 424 -24.87 -13.02 6.58
CA HIS A 424 -24.52 -14.37 6.14
C HIS A 424 -23.01 -14.54 5.93
N LEU A 425 -22.32 -13.54 5.37
CA LEU A 425 -20.87 -13.54 5.19
C LEU A 425 -20.14 -13.55 6.53
N LEU A 426 -20.50 -12.63 7.44
CA LEU A 426 -19.95 -12.59 8.81
C LEU A 426 -20.22 -13.89 9.58
N TYR A 427 -21.44 -14.43 9.48
CA TYR A 427 -21.75 -15.73 10.08
C TYR A 427 -20.87 -16.84 9.49
N ASN A 428 -20.78 -16.97 8.16
CA ASN A 428 -19.96 -18.00 7.52
C ASN A 428 -18.45 -17.86 7.82
N MET A 429 -17.95 -16.63 8.04
CA MET A 429 -16.56 -16.37 8.43
C MET A 429 -16.25 -16.73 9.89
N LEU A 430 -17.23 -16.61 10.79
CA LEU A 430 -17.04 -16.84 12.22
C LEU A 430 -17.60 -18.17 12.73
N LYS A 431 -18.44 -18.85 11.95
CA LYS A 431 -19.04 -20.14 12.30
C LYS A 431 -17.96 -21.17 12.63
N ASP A 432 -18.20 -21.96 13.68
CA ASP A 432 -17.29 -22.98 14.19
C ASP A 432 -15.93 -22.41 14.72
N THR A 433 -15.82 -21.09 14.90
CA THR A 433 -14.66 -20.43 15.53
C THR A 433 -14.97 -19.99 16.97
N ALA A 434 -13.93 -19.75 17.77
CA ALA A 434 -14.08 -19.16 19.11
C ALA A 434 -14.74 -17.76 19.10
N ALA A 435 -14.78 -17.07 17.95
CA ALA A 435 -15.37 -15.75 17.80
C ALA A 435 -16.90 -15.75 17.63
N GLU A 436 -17.51 -16.88 17.27
CA GLU A 436 -18.96 -16.99 16.97
C GLU A 436 -19.82 -16.49 18.13
N ASN A 437 -19.51 -16.93 19.36
CA ASN A 437 -20.24 -16.56 20.57
C ASN A 437 -20.14 -15.06 20.90
N TYR A 438 -19.04 -14.41 20.53
CA TYR A 438 -18.89 -12.97 20.74
C TYR A 438 -19.73 -12.17 19.74
N LEU A 439 -19.77 -12.55 18.45
CA LEU A 439 -20.68 -11.92 17.48
C LEU A 439 -22.15 -12.11 17.90
N LEU A 440 -22.53 -13.32 18.31
CA LEU A 440 -23.88 -13.60 18.81
C LEU A 440 -24.23 -12.70 20.01
N SER A 441 -23.31 -12.58 20.97
CA SER A 441 -23.49 -11.70 22.14
C SER A 441 -23.64 -10.23 21.73
N ILE A 442 -22.80 -9.71 20.81
CA ILE A 442 -22.90 -8.33 20.32
C ILE A 442 -24.28 -8.07 19.69
N LEU A 443 -24.75 -8.97 18.83
CA LEU A 443 -26.08 -8.87 18.21
C LEU A 443 -27.22 -8.95 19.23
N GLN A 444 -27.08 -9.78 20.28
CA GLN A 444 -28.05 -9.84 21.39
C GLN A 444 -28.11 -8.51 22.16
N HIS A 445 -26.97 -7.84 22.40
CA HIS A 445 -26.95 -6.53 23.05
C HIS A 445 -27.61 -5.44 22.19
N PHE A 446 -27.48 -5.50 20.86
CA PHE A 446 -28.18 -4.56 19.96
C PHE A 446 -29.71 -4.67 20.05
N LEU A 447 -30.26 -5.85 20.37
CA LEU A 447 -31.69 -6.05 20.60
C LEU A 447 -32.20 -5.37 21.89
N LEU A 448 -31.32 -5.09 22.86
CA LEU A 448 -31.66 -4.42 24.11
C LEU A 448 -31.73 -2.88 23.99
N ILE A 449 -31.23 -2.30 22.89
CA ILE A 449 -31.28 -0.86 22.65
C ILE A 449 -32.75 -0.42 22.54
N ARG A 450 -33.17 0.51 23.40
CA ARG A 450 -34.57 0.99 23.48
C ARG A 450 -35.11 1.43 22.11
N ASN A 451 -36.39 1.18 21.87
CA ASN A 451 -37.06 1.51 20.61
C ASN A 451 -37.60 2.95 20.60
N ASP A 452 -36.70 3.90 20.89
CA ASP A 452 -36.98 5.33 20.88
C ASP A 452 -36.47 5.95 19.57
N TYR A 453 -37.32 6.73 18.89
CA TYR A 453 -37.03 7.26 17.55
C TYR A 453 -35.81 8.20 17.50
N TYR A 454 -35.59 9.00 18.54
CA TYR A 454 -34.54 10.02 18.58
C TYR A 454 -33.25 9.51 19.21
N ILE A 455 -33.37 8.64 20.22
CA ILE A 455 -32.25 8.14 21.01
C ILE A 455 -31.59 6.92 20.33
N ARG A 456 -32.37 6.01 19.71
CA ARG A 456 -31.83 4.80 19.08
C ARG A 456 -30.76 5.07 18.02
N PRO A 457 -30.90 6.05 17.10
CA PRO A 457 -29.84 6.37 16.14
C PRO A 457 -28.52 6.78 16.81
N GLN A 458 -28.58 7.46 17.97
CA GLN A 458 -27.39 7.92 18.69
C GLN A 458 -26.64 6.77 19.37
N TYR A 459 -27.36 5.78 19.92
CA TYR A 459 -26.75 4.54 20.40
C TYR A 459 -25.99 3.83 19.26
N TYR A 460 -26.61 3.67 18.09
CA TYR A 460 -25.96 3.03 16.95
C TYR A 460 -24.78 3.85 16.40
N LYS A 461 -24.85 5.19 16.41
CA LYS A 461 -23.75 6.07 16.03
C LYS A 461 -22.55 5.94 16.97
N ILE A 462 -22.77 5.88 18.28
CA ILE A 462 -21.70 5.68 19.27
C ILE A 462 -21.09 4.29 19.14
N ILE A 463 -21.92 3.26 18.95
CA ILE A 463 -21.44 1.90 18.70
C ILE A 463 -20.61 1.83 17.42
N GLU A 464 -21.04 2.49 16.35
CA GLU A 464 -20.30 2.56 15.07
C GLU A 464 -18.96 3.28 15.23
N GLU A 465 -18.92 4.43 15.92
CA GLU A 465 -17.68 5.14 16.26
C GLU A 465 -16.74 4.26 17.12
N CYS A 466 -17.25 3.55 18.14
CA CYS A 466 -16.46 2.64 18.95
C CYS A 466 -15.92 1.44 18.15
N VAL A 467 -16.73 0.84 17.27
CA VAL A 467 -16.29 -0.26 16.40
C VAL A 467 -15.29 0.23 15.37
N SER A 468 -15.52 1.40 14.79
CA SER A 468 -14.58 2.09 13.90
C SER A 468 -13.25 2.33 14.60
N GLN A 469 -13.25 2.77 15.85
CA GLN A 469 -12.01 2.92 16.62
C GLN A 469 -11.33 1.58 16.94
N ILE A 470 -12.08 0.55 17.34
CA ILE A 470 -11.49 -0.79 17.60
C ILE A 470 -10.86 -1.40 16.33
N VAL A 471 -11.43 -1.16 15.16
CA VAL A 471 -10.98 -1.75 13.88
C VAL A 471 -9.95 -0.88 13.14
N LEU A 472 -10.04 0.46 13.23
CA LEU A 472 -9.22 1.41 12.45
C LEU A 472 -8.26 2.24 13.31
N HIS A 473 -8.67 2.72 14.49
CA HIS A 473 -7.92 3.72 15.28
C HIS A 473 -6.62 3.16 15.91
N CYS A 474 -6.32 1.88 15.72
CA CYS A 474 -5.02 1.31 16.05
C CYS A 474 -4.05 1.20 14.84
N SER A 475 -4.36 1.77 13.66
CA SER A 475 -3.55 1.58 12.44
C SER A 475 -3.36 0.10 12.07
N GLY A 476 -4.43 -0.69 12.21
CA GLY A 476 -4.39 -2.15 12.10
C GLY A 476 -3.77 -2.88 13.30
N MET A 477 -3.21 -2.19 14.30
CA MET A 477 -2.60 -2.82 15.47
C MET A 477 -3.64 -3.48 16.40
N ASP A 478 -3.30 -4.63 16.97
CA ASP A 478 -4.14 -5.29 17.96
C ASP A 478 -4.42 -4.35 19.17
N PRO A 479 -5.67 -4.21 19.61
CA PRO A 479 -5.99 -3.57 20.88
C PRO A 479 -5.27 -4.25 22.06
N ASP A 480 -4.89 -3.46 23.06
CA ASP A 480 -4.15 -3.99 24.21
C ASP A 480 -5.08 -4.63 25.25
N PHE A 481 -5.44 -5.89 25.01
CA PHE A 481 -6.39 -6.65 25.84
C PHE A 481 -5.93 -6.87 27.30
N LYS A 482 -4.67 -6.56 27.64
CA LYS A 482 -4.15 -6.65 29.03
C LYS A 482 -4.59 -5.44 29.87
N TYR A 483 -4.72 -4.24 29.28
CA TYR A 483 -5.16 -3.03 29.97
C TYR A 483 -6.69 -2.88 29.95
N ARG A 484 -7.39 -3.76 30.66
CA ARG A 484 -8.86 -3.86 30.72
C ARG A 484 -9.57 -2.67 31.45
N GLN A 485 -8.96 -1.48 31.52
CA GLN A 485 -9.38 -0.42 32.45
C GLN A 485 -9.62 0.98 31.85
N ARG A 486 -9.49 1.18 30.52
CA ARG A 486 -9.85 2.47 29.88
C ARG A 486 -10.53 2.32 28.51
N LEU A 487 -11.82 1.99 28.55
CA LEU A 487 -12.82 2.69 27.74
C LEU A 487 -13.71 3.49 28.71
N ASP A 488 -13.06 4.33 29.53
CA ASP A 488 -13.73 5.27 30.43
C ASP A 488 -14.15 6.50 29.61
N VAL A 489 -15.18 6.30 28.77
CA VAL A 489 -15.70 7.31 27.86
C VAL A 489 -17.09 7.70 28.34
N ASP A 490 -17.21 8.89 28.93
CA ASP A 490 -18.50 9.46 29.29
C ASP A 490 -19.25 9.91 28.02
N PHE A 491 -20.05 8.99 27.48
CA PHE A 491 -20.90 9.26 26.34
C PHE A 491 -22.12 10.14 26.68
N THR A 492 -22.40 10.48 27.95
CA THR A 492 -23.62 11.19 28.34
C THR A 492 -23.73 12.55 27.61
N HIS A 493 -22.66 13.35 27.68
CA HIS A 493 -22.58 14.62 26.96
C HIS A 493 -22.53 14.46 25.43
N LEU A 494 -22.00 13.34 24.93
CA LEU A 494 -21.87 13.05 23.50
C LEU A 494 -23.23 12.66 22.89
N ILE A 495 -24.04 11.90 23.64
CA ILE A 495 -25.44 11.60 23.34
C ILE A 495 -26.25 12.90 23.33
N ASP A 496 -26.22 13.70 24.39
CA ASP A 496 -27.00 14.93 24.49
C ASP A 496 -26.64 15.93 23.38
N SER A 497 -25.35 16.09 23.09
CA SER A 497 -24.86 16.93 21.99
C SER A 497 -25.35 16.42 20.62
N CYS A 498 -25.29 15.11 20.36
CA CYS A 498 -25.78 14.53 19.11
C CYS A 498 -27.32 14.56 18.98
N VAL A 499 -28.06 14.37 20.07
CA VAL A 499 -29.53 14.54 20.12
C VAL A 499 -29.91 15.98 19.81
N ASN A 500 -29.21 16.96 20.40
CA ASN A 500 -29.45 18.37 20.14
C ASN A 500 -29.10 18.74 18.70
N LYS A 501 -27.96 18.28 18.17
CA LYS A 501 -27.59 18.48 16.76
C LYS A 501 -28.64 17.89 15.79
N ALA A 502 -29.09 16.66 16.02
CA ALA A 502 -30.11 16.03 15.18
C ALA A 502 -31.46 16.78 15.22
N LYS A 503 -31.85 17.33 16.38
CA LYS A 503 -33.04 18.20 16.49
C LYS A 503 -32.87 19.52 15.75
N VAL A 504 -31.67 20.11 15.76
CA VAL A 504 -31.36 21.32 14.98
C VAL A 504 -31.47 21.02 13.49
N GLU A 505 -30.79 19.98 12.99
CA GLU A 505 -30.86 19.56 11.57
C GLU A 505 -32.30 19.26 11.13
N GLU A 506 -33.12 18.59 11.95
CA GLU A 506 -34.55 18.37 11.65
C GLU A 506 -35.34 19.70 11.60
N SER A 507 -35.03 20.65 12.50
CA SER A 507 -35.69 21.96 12.53
C SER A 507 -35.30 22.85 11.36
N GLU A 508 -34.04 22.80 10.92
CA GLU A 508 -33.53 23.49 9.73
C GLU A 508 -34.17 22.91 8.46
N GLN A 509 -34.24 21.57 8.35
CA GLN A 509 -34.91 20.92 7.22
C GLN A 509 -36.39 21.30 7.13
N LYS A 510 -37.10 21.36 8.27
CA LYS A 510 -38.48 21.85 8.33
C LYS A 510 -38.60 23.34 7.97
N ALA A 511 -37.64 24.17 8.40
CA ALA A 511 -37.61 25.59 8.03
C ALA A 511 -37.42 25.77 6.52
N VAL A 512 -36.56 24.97 5.89
CA VAL A 512 -36.38 24.94 4.42
C VAL A 512 -37.66 24.49 3.71
N GLU A 513 -38.35 23.45 4.20
CA GLU A 513 -39.65 23.03 3.65
C GLU A 513 -40.75 24.09 3.78
N PHE A 514 -40.80 24.80 4.92
CA PHE A 514 -41.75 25.90 5.12
C PHE A 514 -41.41 27.12 4.26
N SER A 515 -40.12 27.45 4.10
CA SER A 515 -39.68 28.51 3.18
C SER A 515 -40.11 28.20 1.76
N LYS A 516 -39.86 26.98 1.28
CA LYS A 516 -40.25 26.56 -0.06
C LYS A 516 -41.77 26.66 -0.28
N LYS A 517 -42.58 26.20 0.68
CA LYS A 517 -44.05 26.34 0.62
C LYS A 517 -44.50 27.80 0.63
N PHE A 518 -43.81 28.66 1.37
CA PHE A 518 -44.09 30.09 1.38
C PHE A 518 -43.77 30.73 0.03
N ASP A 519 -42.64 30.39 -0.60
CA ASP A 519 -42.27 30.90 -1.93
C ASP A 519 -43.26 30.43 -3.01
N GLU A 520 -43.73 29.17 -2.93
CA GLU A 520 -44.77 28.60 -3.80
C GLU A 520 -46.12 29.35 -3.65
N GLU A 521 -46.62 29.54 -2.43
CA GLU A 521 -47.85 30.30 -2.15
C GLU A 521 -47.73 31.79 -2.50
N PHE A 522 -46.57 32.40 -2.27
CA PHE A 522 -46.30 33.79 -2.62
C PHE A 522 -46.31 34.01 -4.14
N THR A 523 -45.78 33.04 -4.90
CA THR A 523 -45.82 33.03 -6.36
C THR A 523 -47.25 32.88 -6.86
N ALA A 524 -47.99 31.88 -6.36
CA ALA A 524 -49.40 31.66 -6.71
C ALA A 524 -50.28 32.89 -6.41
N ARG A 525 -49.99 33.61 -5.31
CA ARG A 525 -50.70 34.85 -4.96
C ARG A 525 -50.39 36.01 -5.91
N GLN A 526 -49.14 36.16 -6.37
CA GLN A 526 -48.80 37.15 -7.39
C GLN A 526 -49.47 36.84 -8.73
N GLU A 527 -49.48 35.58 -9.17
CA GLU A 527 -50.15 35.14 -10.40
C GLU A 527 -51.67 35.41 -10.34
N ALA A 528 -52.31 35.06 -9.22
CA ALA A 528 -53.72 35.34 -9.00
C ALA A 528 -54.04 36.85 -9.01
N GLN A 529 -53.16 37.68 -8.43
CA GLN A 529 -53.32 39.13 -8.41
C GLN A 529 -53.12 39.76 -9.80
N ALA A 530 -52.19 39.24 -10.61
CA ALA A 530 -51.97 39.67 -11.99
C ALA A 530 -53.15 39.30 -12.91
N GLU A 531 -53.69 38.07 -12.80
CA GLU A 531 -54.89 37.69 -13.55
C GLU A 531 -56.12 38.50 -13.10
N LEU A 532 -56.23 38.85 -11.80
CA LEU A 532 -57.30 39.73 -11.30
C LEU A 532 -57.20 41.14 -11.90
N GLN A 533 -56.01 41.75 -11.92
CA GLN A 533 -55.79 43.05 -12.58
C GLN A 533 -56.17 43.02 -14.07
N LYS A 534 -55.75 41.98 -14.79
CA LYS A 534 -56.10 41.76 -16.20
C LYS A 534 -57.61 41.56 -16.42
N ARG A 535 -58.34 41.01 -15.44
CA ARG A 535 -59.82 40.95 -15.46
C ARG A 535 -60.44 42.32 -15.21
N GLU A 536 -59.91 43.11 -14.28
CA GLU A 536 -60.36 44.49 -14.04
C GLU A 536 -60.12 45.41 -15.23
N GLU A 537 -58.97 45.31 -15.90
CA GLU A 537 -58.67 46.03 -17.15
C GLU A 537 -59.68 45.66 -18.24
N LYS A 538 -59.96 44.37 -18.42
CA LYS A 538 -60.96 43.90 -19.39
C LYS A 538 -62.39 44.29 -19.04
N ILE A 539 -62.74 44.37 -17.75
CA ILE A 539 -64.02 44.93 -17.31
C ILE A 539 -64.11 46.40 -17.69
N LYS A 540 -63.08 47.21 -17.41
CA LYS A 540 -63.04 48.64 -17.81
C LYS A 540 -63.15 48.83 -19.32
N GLU A 541 -62.45 48.00 -20.11
CA GLU A 541 -62.53 48.01 -21.58
C GLU A 541 -63.97 47.75 -22.05
N LEU A 542 -64.61 46.70 -21.55
CA LEU A 542 -66.01 46.36 -21.84
C LEU A 542 -67.00 47.42 -21.34
N GLU A 543 -66.73 48.07 -20.20
CA GLU A 543 -67.52 49.20 -19.71
C GLU A 543 -67.42 50.41 -20.65
N THR A 544 -66.23 50.75 -21.15
CA THR A 544 -66.10 51.79 -22.19
C THR A 544 -66.75 51.40 -23.50
N GLU A 545 -66.70 50.13 -23.91
CA GLU A 545 -67.37 49.64 -25.12
C GLU A 545 -68.89 49.73 -24.98
N ILE A 546 -69.46 49.29 -23.86
CA ILE A 546 -70.88 49.46 -23.53
C ILE A 546 -71.27 50.94 -23.51
N GLN A 547 -70.42 51.81 -22.97
CA GLN A 547 -70.69 53.24 -22.93
C GLN A 547 -70.65 53.87 -24.33
N GLN A 548 -69.73 53.46 -25.21
CA GLN A 548 -69.67 53.88 -26.62
C GLN A 548 -70.85 53.35 -27.45
N LEU A 549 -71.27 52.11 -27.23
CA LEU A 549 -72.45 51.52 -27.86
C LEU A 549 -73.73 52.25 -27.43
N ARG A 550 -73.85 52.64 -26.15
CA ARG A 550 -74.93 53.52 -25.67
C ARG A 550 -74.93 54.91 -26.31
N THR A 551 -73.79 55.41 -26.81
CA THR A 551 -73.74 56.69 -27.54
C THR A 551 -74.16 56.57 -29.01
N GLN A 552 -74.29 55.36 -29.56
CA GLN A 552 -74.69 55.12 -30.97
C GLN A 552 -76.13 54.59 -31.12
N GLY A 553 -77.04 55.18 -30.33
CA GLY A 553 -78.50 55.27 -30.58
C GLY A 553 -79.36 54.02 -30.28
N PRO A 554 -80.69 54.12 -30.43
CA PRO A 554 -81.56 55.30 -30.32
C PRO A 554 -82.57 55.18 -29.14
N GLY A 555 -83.39 56.22 -28.89
CA GLY A 555 -84.29 56.29 -27.73
C GLY A 555 -85.74 55.82 -27.95
N LEU A 556 -86.63 56.30 -27.07
CA LEU A 556 -88.10 56.05 -26.96
C LEU A 556 -88.48 54.70 -26.30
N LEU A 557 -89.55 54.54 -25.50
CA LEU A 557 -90.40 55.45 -24.69
C LEU A 557 -91.31 54.58 -23.77
N ALA A 558 -91.83 55.14 -22.66
CA ALA A 558 -93.04 54.71 -21.91
C ALA A 558 -93.09 53.28 -21.29
N SER A 559 -93.36 53.13 -19.98
CA SER A 559 -94.70 52.95 -19.34
C SER A 559 -95.47 51.69 -19.80
N SER A 560 -96.17 50.92 -18.97
CA SER A 560 -96.59 51.07 -17.56
C SER A 560 -97.20 49.73 -17.05
N GLY A 561 -97.47 49.59 -15.75
CA GLY A 561 -98.36 48.54 -15.22
C GLY A 561 -97.78 47.61 -14.15
N ILE A 562 -98.23 47.79 -12.90
CA ILE A 562 -98.13 46.79 -11.80
C ILE A 562 -99.52 46.14 -11.67
N PRO A 563 -99.62 44.83 -11.38
CA PRO A 563 -100.31 44.46 -10.13
C PRO A 563 -99.81 43.16 -9.44
N GLY A 564 -99.63 43.23 -8.12
CA GLY A 564 -100.28 42.29 -7.16
C GLY A 564 -99.69 40.88 -6.89
N PRO A 565 -99.68 40.40 -5.62
CA PRO A 565 -99.14 39.09 -5.19
C PRO A 565 -100.20 37.98 -4.99
N PRO A 566 -99.79 36.70 -4.81
CA PRO A 566 -99.89 36.07 -3.47
C PRO A 566 -98.76 35.04 -3.11
N PRO A 567 -98.75 34.42 -1.90
CA PRO A 567 -97.60 33.64 -1.35
C PRO A 567 -97.85 32.11 -1.15
N PRO A 568 -97.28 31.39 -0.13
CA PRO A 568 -96.25 30.31 -0.23
C PRO A 568 -96.80 28.87 0.05
N PRO A 569 -96.02 27.73 0.05
CA PRO A 569 -95.17 27.31 1.22
C PRO A 569 -94.03 26.25 1.03
N VAL A 570 -93.13 26.16 2.04
CA VAL A 570 -92.46 24.98 2.69
C VAL A 570 -91.65 23.90 1.89
N LEU A 571 -90.50 23.49 2.47
CA LEU A 571 -89.56 22.44 2.03
C LEU A 571 -90.09 20.99 2.09
N PRO A 572 -89.43 20.05 1.39
CA PRO A 572 -88.75 18.96 2.14
C PRO A 572 -87.36 18.59 1.59
N GLY A 573 -86.54 17.91 2.40
CA GLY A 573 -85.22 17.41 2.00
C GLY A 573 -85.15 15.88 1.84
N GLY A 574 -83.99 15.38 1.39
CA GLY A 574 -83.60 13.96 1.48
C GLY A 574 -83.62 13.17 0.16
N GLY A 575 -82.49 13.14 -0.55
CA GLY A 575 -82.24 12.30 -1.73
C GLY A 575 -80.72 12.15 -1.99
N PRO A 576 -80.26 11.05 -2.62
CA PRO A 576 -78.89 10.52 -2.43
C PRO A 576 -77.78 11.23 -3.23
N PRO A 577 -76.49 11.02 -2.86
CA PRO A 577 -75.36 11.73 -3.46
C PRO A 577 -74.99 11.23 -4.87
N PRO A 578 -74.48 12.11 -5.75
CA PRO A 578 -73.90 11.71 -7.04
C PRO A 578 -72.49 11.09 -6.87
N PRO A 579 -72.04 10.25 -7.83
CA PRO A 579 -70.78 9.51 -7.73
C PRO A 579 -69.53 10.38 -7.99
N PRO A 580 -68.33 9.94 -7.54
CA PRO A 580 -67.08 10.64 -7.80
C PRO A 580 -66.65 10.59 -9.28
N PRO A 581 -66.01 11.64 -9.81
CA PRO A 581 -65.46 11.65 -11.17
C PRO A 581 -64.22 10.74 -11.31
N PRO A 582 -63.92 10.23 -12.53
CA PRO A 582 -62.84 9.27 -12.76
C PRO A 582 -61.42 9.89 -12.73
N PRO A 583 -60.38 9.09 -12.46
CA PRO A 583 -58.99 9.55 -12.48
C PRO A 583 -58.48 9.83 -13.91
N PRO A 584 -57.60 10.83 -14.11
CA PRO A 584 -57.07 11.18 -15.43
C PRO A 584 -55.96 10.20 -15.90
N PRO A 585 -55.98 9.73 -17.16
CA PRO A 585 -54.86 9.01 -17.77
C PRO A 585 -53.66 9.94 -18.09
N PRO A 586 -52.42 9.40 -18.18
CA PRO A 586 -51.22 10.21 -18.38
C PRO A 586 -51.01 10.61 -19.85
N LEU A 587 -50.62 11.86 -20.09
CA LEU A 587 -50.13 12.34 -21.39
C LEU A 587 -48.78 13.05 -21.26
N LEU A 588 -47.75 12.31 -21.67
CA LEU A 588 -46.54 12.74 -22.39
C LEU A 588 -46.16 14.24 -22.30
N GLN A 589 -45.08 14.53 -21.57
CA GLN A 589 -44.38 15.82 -21.70
C GLN A 589 -43.56 15.86 -22.99
N GLY A 590 -43.82 16.85 -23.84
CA GLY A 590 -42.86 17.37 -24.81
C GLY A 590 -41.91 18.41 -24.17
N PRO A 591 -40.80 18.78 -24.83
CA PRO A 591 -39.74 19.58 -24.22
C PRO A 591 -40.06 21.10 -24.12
N PRO A 592 -39.46 21.82 -23.15
CA PRO A 592 -39.60 23.26 -22.98
C PRO A 592 -38.74 24.12 -23.96
N PRO A 593 -39.02 25.43 -24.11
CA PRO A 593 -38.45 26.32 -25.13
C PRO A 593 -37.09 26.98 -24.76
N PRO A 594 -36.39 27.63 -25.74
CA PRO A 594 -35.00 28.12 -25.57
C PRO A 594 -34.85 29.61 -25.13
N PRO A 595 -33.68 30.00 -24.59
CA PRO A 595 -33.31 31.38 -24.26
C PRO A 595 -32.69 32.19 -25.43
N PRO A 596 -32.62 33.55 -25.36
CA PRO A 596 -32.25 34.45 -26.46
C PRO A 596 -30.73 34.77 -26.60
N PRO A 597 -30.28 35.42 -27.71
CA PRO A 597 -28.86 35.50 -28.09
C PRO A 597 -28.18 36.87 -27.89
N LEU A 598 -26.85 36.86 -27.69
CA LEU A 598 -25.91 37.99 -27.88
C LEU A 598 -24.53 37.44 -28.39
N PRO A 599 -23.64 38.26 -29.00
CA PRO A 599 -22.96 37.82 -30.23
C PRO A 599 -21.42 37.86 -30.21
N GLY A 600 -20.80 37.04 -31.07
CA GLY A 600 -19.65 37.49 -31.86
C GLY A 600 -18.37 36.63 -31.92
N ILE A 601 -18.16 36.03 -33.11
CA ILE A 601 -16.87 35.98 -33.85
C ILE A 601 -15.81 34.91 -33.45
N ILE A 602 -15.81 33.83 -34.25
CA ILE A 602 -14.69 33.13 -34.92
C ILE A 602 -13.52 32.56 -34.08
N GLY A 603 -13.39 31.22 -34.11
CA GLY A 603 -12.11 30.50 -33.83
C GLY A 603 -12.30 28.99 -33.59
N VAL A 604 -11.94 28.15 -34.57
CA VAL A 604 -12.05 26.67 -34.47
C VAL A 604 -10.79 26.05 -33.84
N PRO A 605 -10.96 25.09 -32.92
CA PRO A 605 -10.17 23.85 -32.98
C PRO A 605 -11.03 22.57 -32.85
N THR A 606 -10.40 21.43 -33.18
CA THR A 606 -10.99 20.11 -33.41
C THR A 606 -11.32 19.28 -32.15
N PRO A 607 -12.36 18.43 -32.16
CA PRO A 607 -12.64 17.48 -31.09
C PRO A 607 -11.79 16.18 -31.16
N PRO A 608 -11.51 15.49 -30.02
CA PRO A 608 -10.79 14.21 -29.97
C PRO A 608 -11.59 12.99 -30.51
N PRO A 609 -10.95 11.81 -30.69
CA PRO A 609 -11.46 10.77 -31.59
C PRO A 609 -12.62 9.92 -31.05
N LEU A 610 -13.54 9.62 -31.95
CA LEU A 610 -14.70 8.73 -31.79
C LEU A 610 -14.28 7.25 -31.85
N PHE A 611 -14.27 6.54 -30.72
CA PHE A 611 -14.20 5.07 -30.70
C PHE A 611 -15.56 4.46 -30.30
N GLY A 612 -16.45 4.39 -31.29
CA GLY A 612 -17.83 3.90 -31.16
C GLY A 612 -18.26 3.04 -32.34
N ALA A 613 -17.46 2.04 -32.72
CA ALA A 613 -17.87 1.01 -33.68
C ALA A 613 -18.34 -0.25 -32.93
N PRO A 614 -19.53 -0.79 -33.24
CA PRO A 614 -19.92 -2.12 -32.74
C PRO A 614 -18.98 -3.19 -33.35
N PRO A 615 -18.70 -4.29 -32.63
CA PRO A 615 -17.82 -5.34 -33.15
C PRO A 615 -18.42 -5.97 -34.42
N PRO A 616 -17.57 -6.40 -35.38
CA PRO A 616 -18.04 -7.02 -36.60
C PRO A 616 -18.83 -8.31 -36.31
N PRO A 617 -19.82 -8.67 -37.16
CA PRO A 617 -20.60 -9.88 -36.97
C PRO A 617 -19.72 -11.14 -37.04
N PRO A 618 -20.06 -12.21 -36.30
CA PRO A 618 -19.25 -13.42 -36.26
C PRO A 618 -19.17 -14.09 -37.65
N PRO A 619 -18.00 -14.65 -38.03
CA PRO A 619 -17.85 -15.35 -39.29
C PRO A 619 -18.74 -16.61 -39.35
N PRO A 620 -19.17 -17.03 -40.55
CA PRO A 620 -20.03 -18.21 -40.70
C PRO A 620 -19.31 -19.49 -40.24
N LEU A 621 -20.07 -20.37 -39.59
CA LEU A 621 -19.63 -21.71 -39.17
C LEU A 621 -19.16 -22.52 -40.38
N GLY A 622 -17.88 -22.91 -40.44
CA GLY A 622 -17.40 -23.85 -41.45
C GLY A 622 -15.89 -23.90 -41.72
N ALA A 623 -15.11 -22.88 -41.36
CA ALA A 623 -13.66 -22.89 -41.57
C ALA A 623 -12.93 -23.67 -40.46
N PRO A 624 -12.01 -24.61 -40.77
CA PRO A 624 -11.12 -25.20 -39.79
C PRO A 624 -10.17 -24.12 -39.24
N LEU A 625 -10.21 -23.88 -37.93
CA LEU A 625 -9.18 -23.09 -37.25
C LEU A 625 -7.99 -23.99 -37.00
N ASP A 626 -6.82 -23.58 -37.48
CA ASP A 626 -5.56 -24.27 -37.26
C ASP A 626 -5.12 -24.04 -35.81
N LEU A 627 -5.38 -25.04 -34.95
CA LEU A 627 -5.15 -25.00 -33.52
C LEU A 627 -3.92 -25.84 -33.16
N PRO A 628 -2.97 -25.30 -32.36
CA PRO A 628 -1.70 -25.96 -32.12
C PRO A 628 -1.85 -27.24 -31.26
N TYR A 629 -0.85 -28.13 -31.39
CA TYR A 629 -0.73 -29.39 -30.63
C TYR A 629 -1.95 -30.32 -30.71
N GLY A 630 -2.72 -30.27 -31.80
CA GLY A 630 -3.87 -31.14 -32.02
C GLY A 630 -5.10 -30.79 -31.16
N MET A 631 -5.17 -29.56 -30.62
CA MET A 631 -6.34 -29.05 -29.92
C MET A 631 -7.61 -29.20 -30.75
N LYS A 632 -8.68 -29.70 -30.12
CA LYS A 632 -10.03 -29.62 -30.69
C LYS A 632 -10.63 -28.25 -30.40
N GLN A 633 -11.42 -27.73 -31.34
CA GLN A 633 -12.21 -26.52 -31.13
C GLN A 633 -13.12 -26.70 -29.91
N LYS A 634 -12.96 -25.85 -28.89
CA LYS A 634 -13.82 -25.87 -27.69
C LYS A 634 -15.27 -25.59 -28.05
N LYS A 635 -16.19 -26.27 -27.38
CA LYS A 635 -17.64 -26.10 -27.52
C LYS A 635 -18.04 -24.67 -27.12
N ILE A 636 -18.69 -23.94 -28.04
CA ILE A 636 -19.14 -22.57 -27.79
C ILE A 636 -20.55 -22.63 -27.18
N TYR A 637 -20.66 -22.35 -25.88
CA TYR A 637 -21.94 -22.19 -25.21
C TYR A 637 -22.54 -20.83 -25.56
N LYS A 638 -23.83 -20.82 -25.95
CA LYS A 638 -24.61 -19.61 -26.16
C LYS A 638 -25.68 -19.54 -25.06
N PRO A 639 -25.53 -18.69 -24.04
CA PRO A 639 -26.58 -18.50 -23.03
C PRO A 639 -27.88 -18.02 -23.68
N GLU A 640 -29.02 -18.54 -23.23
CA GLU A 640 -30.35 -18.13 -23.71
C GLU A 640 -30.75 -16.72 -23.22
N VAL A 641 -30.13 -16.27 -22.14
CA VAL A 641 -30.37 -14.96 -21.50
C VAL A 641 -29.10 -14.12 -21.60
N ALA A 642 -29.25 -12.81 -21.75
CA ALA A 642 -28.13 -11.88 -21.70
C ALA A 642 -27.45 -11.95 -20.32
N MET A 643 -26.15 -12.21 -20.29
CA MET A 643 -25.35 -12.36 -19.07
C MET A 643 -24.56 -11.09 -18.77
N LYS A 644 -24.22 -10.85 -17.50
CA LYS A 644 -23.23 -9.82 -17.12
C LYS A 644 -21.90 -10.15 -17.80
N ARG A 645 -21.31 -9.17 -18.49
CA ARG A 645 -19.98 -9.35 -19.09
C ARG A 645 -18.93 -9.33 -17.99
N ILE A 646 -18.03 -10.30 -18.02
CA ILE A 646 -16.87 -10.36 -17.14
C ILE A 646 -15.65 -9.90 -17.95
N ASN A 647 -14.87 -8.96 -17.41
CA ASN A 647 -13.70 -8.40 -18.10
C ASN A 647 -12.51 -9.36 -17.93
N TRP A 648 -12.47 -10.41 -18.76
CA TRP A 648 -11.37 -11.38 -18.78
C TRP A 648 -10.44 -11.15 -19.97
N SER A 649 -9.13 -11.20 -19.72
CA SER A 649 -8.11 -11.30 -20.75
C SER A 649 -8.18 -12.68 -21.40
N LYS A 650 -8.53 -12.71 -22.70
CA LYS A 650 -8.61 -13.95 -23.47
C LYS A 650 -7.20 -14.42 -23.84
N ILE A 651 -6.81 -15.61 -23.39
CA ILE A 651 -5.56 -16.27 -23.80
C ILE A 651 -5.67 -16.67 -25.28
N GLU A 652 -4.67 -16.35 -26.10
CA GLU A 652 -4.66 -16.80 -27.49
C GLU A 652 -4.17 -18.25 -27.60
N PRO A 653 -4.80 -19.14 -28.40
CA PRO A 653 -4.36 -20.53 -28.53
C PRO A 653 -2.90 -20.69 -28.97
N LYS A 654 -2.35 -19.70 -29.69
CA LYS A 654 -0.95 -19.67 -30.16
C LYS A 654 0.09 -19.46 -29.06
N GLU A 655 -0.33 -18.96 -27.90
CA GLU A 655 0.54 -18.69 -26.74
C GLU A 655 0.65 -19.90 -25.79
N LEU A 656 -0.08 -20.98 -26.06
CA LEU A 656 -0.09 -22.18 -25.23
C LEU A 656 1.14 -23.06 -25.50
N SER A 657 1.71 -23.64 -24.44
CA SER A 657 2.80 -24.63 -24.53
C SER A 657 2.28 -26.06 -24.60
N GLU A 658 3.03 -26.98 -25.22
CA GLU A 658 2.65 -28.39 -25.42
C GLU A 658 2.28 -29.16 -24.13
N ASN A 659 2.81 -28.74 -22.99
CA ASN A 659 2.51 -29.35 -21.70
C ASN A 659 1.38 -28.68 -20.90
N CYS A 660 0.79 -27.61 -21.42
CA CYS A 660 -0.22 -26.79 -20.74
C CYS A 660 -1.44 -27.60 -20.30
N PHE A 661 -1.96 -27.28 -19.11
CA PHE A 661 -3.18 -27.86 -18.55
C PHE A 661 -4.36 -27.82 -19.54
N TRP A 662 -4.56 -26.69 -20.23
CA TRP A 662 -5.66 -26.49 -21.18
C TRP A 662 -5.66 -27.46 -22.39
N LEU A 663 -4.55 -28.15 -22.67
CA LEU A 663 -4.49 -29.22 -23.70
C LEU A 663 -5.07 -30.56 -23.21
N LYS A 664 -5.05 -30.80 -21.89
CA LYS A 664 -5.31 -32.11 -21.29
C LYS A 664 -6.73 -32.24 -20.71
N VAL A 665 -7.41 -31.11 -20.46
CA VAL A 665 -8.76 -31.08 -19.85
C VAL A 665 -9.85 -31.42 -20.88
N LYS A 666 -10.80 -32.26 -20.46
CA LYS A 666 -12.03 -32.58 -21.21
C LYS A 666 -13.21 -31.85 -20.57
N GLU A 667 -13.33 -30.56 -20.85
CA GLU A 667 -14.28 -29.63 -20.23
C GLU A 667 -15.74 -30.08 -20.39
N ASP A 668 -16.06 -30.70 -21.53
CA ASP A 668 -17.38 -31.26 -21.85
C ASP A 668 -17.89 -32.29 -20.81
N LYS A 669 -17.00 -32.92 -20.03
CA LYS A 669 -17.38 -33.85 -18.95
C LYS A 669 -17.99 -33.17 -17.72
N PHE A 670 -17.80 -31.86 -17.58
CA PHE A 670 -18.30 -31.06 -16.46
C PHE A 670 -19.53 -30.24 -16.87
N GLU A 671 -20.08 -30.48 -18.06
CA GLU A 671 -21.38 -29.93 -18.47
C GLU A 671 -22.49 -30.44 -17.55
N ASN A 672 -23.09 -29.52 -16.78
CA ASN A 672 -24.27 -29.79 -15.97
C ASN A 672 -25.36 -28.75 -16.31
N PRO A 673 -26.51 -29.17 -16.86
CA PRO A 673 -27.65 -28.28 -17.15
C PRO A 673 -28.11 -27.45 -15.94
N ASP A 674 -28.11 -28.03 -14.74
CA ASP A 674 -28.53 -27.34 -13.52
C ASP A 674 -27.54 -26.25 -13.12
N LEU A 675 -26.24 -26.46 -13.35
CA LEU A 675 -25.20 -25.45 -13.14
C LEU A 675 -25.37 -24.29 -14.12
N PHE A 676 -25.65 -24.57 -15.40
CA PHE A 676 -25.94 -23.52 -16.38
C PHE A 676 -27.22 -22.75 -16.04
N ALA A 677 -28.26 -23.42 -15.54
CA ALA A 677 -29.49 -22.78 -15.08
C ALA A 677 -29.26 -21.88 -13.84
N GLN A 678 -28.45 -22.33 -12.86
CA GLN A 678 -28.07 -21.50 -11.71
C GLN A 678 -27.21 -20.30 -12.12
N LEU A 679 -26.25 -20.48 -13.03
CA LEU A 679 -25.45 -19.38 -13.57
C LEU A 679 -26.34 -18.36 -14.29
N ALA A 680 -27.27 -18.81 -15.13
CA ALA A 680 -28.23 -17.93 -15.80
C ALA A 680 -29.12 -17.18 -14.79
N LEU A 681 -29.60 -17.84 -13.74
CA LEU A 681 -30.41 -17.21 -12.68
C LEU A 681 -29.64 -16.13 -11.93
N ASN A 682 -28.37 -16.38 -11.60
CA ASN A 682 -27.55 -15.50 -10.76
C ASN A 682 -26.87 -14.36 -11.52
N PHE A 683 -26.57 -14.55 -12.81
CA PHE A 683 -25.73 -13.63 -13.61
C PHE A 683 -26.41 -13.06 -14.86
N ALA A 684 -27.70 -13.34 -15.10
CA ALA A 684 -28.48 -12.65 -16.12
C ALA A 684 -28.59 -11.13 -15.85
N THR A 685 -28.53 -10.31 -16.91
CA THR A 685 -28.77 -8.86 -16.82
C THR A 685 -30.24 -8.48 -16.87
N GLN A 686 -31.12 -9.38 -17.32
CA GLN A 686 -32.58 -9.19 -17.33
C GLN A 686 -33.31 -10.52 -17.04
N ILE A 687 -33.95 -10.62 -15.88
CA ILE A 687 -34.78 -11.77 -15.49
C ILE A 687 -36.21 -11.53 -15.99
N LYS A 688 -36.69 -12.32 -16.96
CA LYS A 688 -38.11 -12.29 -17.35
C LYS A 688 -38.96 -12.96 -16.27
N GLY A 689 -39.96 -12.24 -15.76
CA GLY A 689 -40.67 -12.54 -14.51
C GLY A 689 -41.60 -13.76 -14.45
N THR A 690 -41.46 -14.75 -15.34
CA THR A 690 -42.38 -15.91 -15.41
C THR A 690 -42.06 -17.04 -14.44
N PHE A 691 -40.82 -17.17 -13.93
CA PHE A 691 -40.46 -18.27 -13.01
C PHE A 691 -40.97 -18.10 -11.57
N TYR A 692 -41.37 -16.89 -11.15
CA TYR A 692 -41.83 -16.65 -9.77
C TYR A 692 -43.24 -17.20 -9.48
N PHE A 693 -44.06 -17.43 -10.50
CA PHE A 693 -45.48 -17.77 -10.29
C PHE A 693 -45.72 -19.19 -9.73
N PHE A 694 -44.80 -20.14 -9.97
CA PHE A 694 -44.94 -21.51 -9.47
C PHE A 694 -44.53 -21.70 -8.01
N LYS A 695 -43.59 -20.87 -7.49
CA LYS A 695 -43.06 -21.06 -6.13
C LYS A 695 -44.04 -20.60 -5.04
N TYR A 696 -44.84 -19.57 -5.32
CA TYR A 696 -45.83 -19.06 -4.36
C TYR A 696 -47.05 -19.99 -4.21
N LYS A 697 -47.52 -20.64 -5.29
CA LYS A 697 -48.74 -21.47 -5.22
C LYS A 697 -48.56 -22.77 -4.40
N PHE A 698 -47.32 -23.20 -4.16
CA PHE A 698 -47.03 -24.37 -3.31
C PHE A 698 -46.92 -24.01 -1.82
N LEU A 699 -46.45 -22.81 -1.47
CA LEU A 699 -46.37 -22.36 -0.07
C LEU A 699 -47.73 -21.90 0.50
N THR A 700 -48.71 -21.53 -0.34
CA THR A 700 -50.06 -21.12 0.13
C THR A 700 -51.03 -22.30 0.31
N LEU A 701 -50.54 -23.54 0.29
CA LEU A 701 -51.32 -24.76 0.54
C LEU A 701 -50.87 -25.53 1.78
N ILE A 702 -49.88 -25.01 2.52
CA ILE A 702 -49.44 -25.52 3.83
C ILE A 702 -49.17 -24.33 4.76
N TYR A 703 -50.24 -23.65 5.17
CA TYR A 703 -50.38 -22.89 6.42
C TYR A 703 -51.87 -22.67 6.71
#